data_AF-A0A2E5ELH7-F1
#
_entry.id   AF-A0A2E5ELH7-F1
#
_cell.length_a   1.000
_cell.length_b   1.000
_cell.length_c   1.000
_cell.angle_alpha   90.00
_cell.angle_beta   90.00
_cell.angle_gamma   90.00
#
_symmetry.space_group_name_H-M   'P 1'
#
loop_
_entity.id
_entity.type
_entity.pdbx_description
1 polymer ?
#
loop_
_entity_poly.entity_id
_entity_poly.type
_entity_poly.pdbx_seq_one_letter_code
_entity_poly.pdbx_strand_id
1 'polypeptide(L)'
;MRVNKSRFGVLAYAKGIATVLNVKLTIPLPAILLAISISLGAAPGPTGTKPLKMEGDLSAQMVAGISKFLDREITASTGKRAAHWKRDFSSTEAYNKSVEPNRERLREIIGVVDERLPIEALEYVATTSSPGVVYENKQFRVFAVRWPVLEGVFGEGLLVQPKGKIQAYVVALPDADQTPEQLLGISPGTSVESQTARWLATSGCQVLVPTLIDRRNGHSGNKNVKVWTNQPHREWLYRQAFEMGRHLIGYEVQKVLAGVDWFAKAADRGGKKIPIGVTGYNEGGLVAFYSAAIDTRIEASLVSGYFQQRERLWAEPIYRNLFGLLNVFGDAEIATLITPRALVLEHSEVEEITGPEIMKGRRNGAAPGVWKTASHEAVNGEWIRAAQLLAGSPKSFPKPSLVSQQNGQTTGPGSAAALIVFLRALGINANPFGEAPVPLKDMRQQFTAKQRQVRQFQQIEQHVQTLLRHASTRRYGFLWNKVKTTSPDQWDKDIVPFRDSFREDTVGWIDAKRMPLNARSRMLKEAEKWMGYEIVLDVWEDVYAWGYLLLPKDLKKGEKRPVVVCQHGLEGLPDDVINEDVKSRAFRPYKAFAARLAERGFVVFAPHNPYRGKDAFRELQRKLNPLGKSLFSVITPQHTAIIDWLETQPYVDPKRIGFYGLSYGGKSAMRIPALEQRYALSICSADFNEWVWKNASVDWRSTYMFTGEYEIYEWDLGHTFNYAEMAALICPRPFMVERGHNDGVGLDEWVAFEYAKVRRLYDYLGIVDRTEIEWFNGPHTINGQATYKFLHRHLDWPEPK
;
A
#
# COMPACT_ATOMS: atom_id res chain seq x y z
N MET A 1 1.95 -13.76 -45.29
CA MET A 1 1.30 -13.64 -46.62
C MET A 1 0.04 -12.80 -46.43
N ARG A 2 0.07 -11.47 -46.63
CA ARG A 2 -0.13 -10.70 -47.88
C ARG A 2 -1.50 -10.90 -48.57
N VAL A 3 -2.30 -9.82 -48.53
CA VAL A 3 -3.30 -9.31 -49.51
C VAL A 3 -4.65 -10.07 -49.57
N ASN A 4 -5.86 -9.56 -49.25
CA ASN A 4 -6.61 -8.29 -49.42
C ASN A 4 -7.47 -8.23 -50.71
N LYS A 5 -8.73 -7.74 -50.56
CA LYS A 5 -9.69 -7.20 -51.57
C LYS A 5 -10.46 -8.22 -52.44
N SER A 6 -11.71 -8.02 -52.90
CA SER A 6 -12.78 -7.02 -52.71
C SER A 6 -13.97 -7.35 -53.63
N ARG A 7 -15.21 -7.13 -53.15
CA ARG A 7 -16.41 -6.46 -53.78
C ARG A 7 -16.84 -6.69 -55.25
N PHE A 8 -18.17 -6.55 -55.44
CA PHE A 8 -18.99 -5.96 -56.55
C PHE A 8 -20.14 -6.90 -56.95
N GLY A 9 -21.39 -6.53 -57.23
CA GLY A 9 -22.21 -5.30 -57.36
C GLY A 9 -23.61 -5.79 -57.82
N VAL A 10 -24.77 -5.40 -57.26
CA VAL A 10 -25.61 -4.19 -57.46
C VAL A 10 -26.31 -4.08 -58.84
N LEU A 11 -27.63 -3.75 -58.78
CA LEU A 11 -28.60 -3.23 -59.77
C LEU A 11 -29.47 -4.23 -60.57
N ALA A 12 -30.69 -3.92 -61.07
CA ALA A 12 -31.91 -3.23 -60.63
C ALA A 12 -32.85 -3.07 -61.86
N TYR A 13 -34.16 -2.82 -61.62
CA TYR A 13 -35.16 -2.16 -62.53
C TYR A 13 -35.65 -2.97 -63.77
N ALA A 14 -36.91 -2.92 -64.27
CA ALA A 14 -38.09 -2.06 -64.07
C ALA A 14 -39.39 -2.63 -64.73
N LYS A 15 -40.54 -2.01 -64.38
CA LYS A 15 -41.67 -1.51 -65.24
C LYS A 15 -43.01 -2.27 -65.38
N GLY A 16 -44.08 -1.47 -65.17
CA GLY A 16 -45.47 -1.58 -65.66
C GLY A 16 -46.46 -0.92 -64.66
N ILE A 17 -46.84 0.38 -64.73
CA ILE A 17 -47.88 1.05 -65.58
C ILE A 17 -49.27 0.38 -65.42
N ALA A 18 -50.42 1.02 -65.13
CA ALA A 18 -50.86 2.37 -64.78
C ALA A 18 -52.38 2.34 -64.39
N THR A 19 -52.88 3.49 -63.89
CA THR A 19 -54.23 4.08 -64.13
C THR A 19 -55.28 4.09 -62.99
N VAL A 20 -55.34 5.25 -62.31
CA VAL A 20 -56.48 6.18 -62.05
C VAL A 20 -57.92 5.63 -61.98
N LEU A 21 -58.62 5.89 -60.85
CA LEU A 21 -59.92 6.63 -60.82
C LEU A 21 -60.37 7.02 -59.40
N ASN A 22 -60.76 8.29 -59.27
CA ASN A 22 -61.43 8.97 -58.15
C ASN A 22 -62.81 8.36 -57.85
N VAL A 23 -63.22 8.26 -56.56
CA VAL A 23 -64.51 8.76 -56.03
C VAL A 23 -64.34 9.07 -54.52
N LYS A 24 -65.00 10.14 -54.08
CA LYS A 24 -64.95 10.80 -52.77
C LYS A 24 -66.32 10.64 -52.06
N LEU A 25 -66.31 10.61 -50.72
CA LEU A 25 -67.45 10.65 -49.75
C LEU A 25 -68.32 9.37 -49.69
N THR A 26 -68.76 8.85 -48.53
CA THR A 26 -69.22 9.50 -47.28
C THR A 26 -69.12 8.53 -46.08
N ILE A 27 -68.96 9.07 -44.87
CA ILE A 27 -68.79 8.39 -43.57
C ILE A 27 -70.15 7.85 -43.03
N PRO A 28 -70.15 6.78 -42.21
CA PRO A 28 -70.66 6.92 -40.84
C PRO A 28 -69.70 6.38 -39.76
N LEU A 29 -69.76 7.01 -38.59
CA LEU A 29 -68.99 6.77 -37.36
C LEU A 29 -68.81 5.28 -36.99
N PRO A 30 -67.72 4.95 -36.28
CA PRO A 30 -67.80 3.96 -35.22
C PRO A 30 -67.48 4.52 -33.83
N ALA A 31 -68.22 3.97 -32.89
CA ALA A 31 -68.18 4.11 -31.45
C ALA A 31 -66.76 4.07 -30.85
N ILE A 32 -66.56 4.95 -29.87
CA ILE A 32 -65.46 4.91 -28.90
C ILE A 32 -65.62 3.63 -28.06
N LEU A 33 -64.83 2.60 -28.37
CA LEU A 33 -64.60 1.46 -27.48
C LEU A 33 -63.35 1.77 -26.66
N LEU A 34 -63.60 2.17 -25.41
CA LEU A 34 -62.59 2.39 -24.39
C LEU A 34 -61.94 1.04 -24.05
N ALA A 35 -60.84 0.71 -24.71
CA ALA A 35 -59.98 -0.39 -24.31
C ALA A 35 -59.23 0.01 -23.03
N ILE A 36 -59.79 -0.35 -21.88
CA ILE A 36 -59.05 -0.39 -20.61
C ILE A 36 -58.08 -1.56 -20.74
N SER A 37 -56.88 -1.27 -21.26
CA SER A 37 -55.73 -2.14 -21.11
C SER A 37 -55.40 -2.19 -19.62
N ILE A 38 -55.83 -3.24 -18.93
CA ILE A 38 -55.29 -3.61 -17.63
C ILE A 38 -53.82 -3.98 -17.88
N SER A 39 -52.95 -2.97 -17.78
CA SER A 39 -51.52 -3.16 -17.63
C SER A 39 -51.32 -3.95 -16.35
N LEU A 40 -51.09 -5.26 -16.48
CA LEU A 40 -50.42 -6.05 -15.46
C LEU A 40 -49.11 -5.30 -15.17
N GLY A 41 -49.07 -4.63 -14.03
CA GLY A 41 -48.05 -3.63 -13.72
C GLY A 41 -46.65 -4.23 -13.81
N ALA A 42 -45.88 -3.79 -14.80
CA ALA A 42 -44.45 -3.98 -14.80
C ALA A 42 -43.88 -3.42 -13.49
N ALA A 43 -42.92 -4.13 -12.89
CA ALA A 43 -42.22 -3.62 -11.70
C ALA A 43 -41.72 -2.19 -11.99
N PRO A 44 -41.95 -1.22 -11.08
CA PRO A 44 -41.48 0.13 -11.30
C PRO A 44 -39.96 0.11 -11.44
N GLY A 45 -39.44 0.60 -12.57
CA GLY A 45 -38.00 0.68 -12.82
C GLY A 45 -37.29 1.66 -11.87
N PRO A 46 -35.96 1.81 -11.99
CA PRO A 46 -35.21 2.82 -11.26
C PRO A 46 -35.78 4.21 -11.53
N THR A 47 -35.96 5.00 -10.46
CA THR A 47 -36.54 6.35 -10.52
C THR A 47 -35.46 7.42 -10.45
N GLY A 48 -35.73 8.58 -11.03
CA GLY A 48 -34.79 9.72 -11.01
C GLY A 48 -33.53 9.49 -11.85
N THR A 49 -33.56 8.59 -12.82
CA THR A 49 -32.41 8.28 -13.68
C THR A 49 -32.56 8.86 -15.09
N LYS A 50 -31.43 9.21 -15.70
CA LYS A 50 -31.33 9.47 -17.14
C LYS A 50 -30.92 8.19 -17.89
N PRO A 51 -31.13 8.09 -19.22
CA PRO A 51 -30.62 6.96 -19.99
C PRO A 51 -29.08 6.83 -19.88
N LEU A 52 -28.59 5.62 -19.59
CA LEU A 52 -27.15 5.32 -19.60
C LEU A 52 -26.64 5.18 -21.04
N LYS A 53 -25.74 6.08 -21.44
CA LYS A 53 -25.12 6.11 -22.78
C LYS A 53 -23.66 5.62 -22.79
N MET A 54 -23.11 5.21 -21.65
CA MET A 54 -21.75 4.70 -21.58
C MET A 54 -21.66 3.32 -22.23
N GLU A 55 -20.60 3.10 -23.00
CA GLU A 55 -20.35 1.88 -23.76
C GLU A 55 -18.94 1.35 -23.46
N GLY A 56 -18.65 0.11 -23.87
CA GLY A 56 -17.36 -0.54 -23.63
C GLY A 56 -17.21 -1.11 -22.21
N ASP A 57 -15.97 -1.33 -21.79
CA ASP A 57 -15.65 -1.92 -20.49
C ASP A 57 -15.69 -0.84 -19.38
N LEU A 58 -16.81 -0.81 -18.63
CA LEU A 58 -16.99 0.14 -17.52
C LEU A 58 -16.09 -0.16 -16.32
N SER A 59 -15.56 -1.38 -16.17
CA SER A 59 -14.59 -1.65 -15.09
C SER A 59 -13.23 -1.02 -15.42
N ALA A 60 -12.79 -1.12 -16.67
CA ALA A 60 -11.53 -0.51 -17.12
C ALA A 60 -11.61 1.02 -17.12
N GLN A 61 -12.76 1.58 -17.53
CA GLN A 61 -13.01 3.02 -17.45
C GLN A 61 -13.00 3.53 -16.01
N MET A 62 -13.56 2.77 -15.06
CA MET A 62 -13.54 3.13 -13.63
C MET A 62 -12.10 3.19 -13.11
N VAL A 63 -11.30 2.15 -13.37
CA VAL A 63 -9.88 2.12 -12.96
C VAL A 63 -9.10 3.28 -13.56
N ALA A 64 -9.28 3.56 -14.85
CA ALA A 64 -8.62 4.68 -15.52
C ALA A 64 -9.06 6.04 -14.96
N GLY A 65 -10.35 6.21 -14.66
CA GLY A 65 -10.90 7.42 -14.07
C GLY A 65 -10.36 7.69 -12.67
N ILE A 66 -10.34 6.66 -11.81
CA ILE A 66 -9.72 6.74 -10.48
C ILE A 66 -8.22 7.07 -10.60
N SER A 67 -7.52 6.45 -11.55
CA SER A 67 -6.08 6.74 -11.76
C SER A 67 -5.82 8.22 -12.08
N LYS A 68 -6.64 8.84 -12.95
CA LYS A 68 -6.57 10.28 -13.27
C LYS A 68 -6.89 11.15 -12.06
N PHE A 69 -7.92 10.78 -11.30
CA PHE A 69 -8.27 11.46 -10.06
C PHE A 69 -7.10 11.45 -9.07
N LEU A 70 -6.46 10.30 -8.87
CA LEU A 70 -5.31 10.17 -7.98
C LEU A 70 -4.07 10.93 -8.49
N ASP A 71 -3.84 11.02 -9.80
CA ASP A 71 -2.78 11.87 -10.34
C ASP A 71 -2.98 13.35 -9.97
N ARG A 72 -4.24 13.82 -9.96
CA ARG A 72 -4.57 15.18 -9.48
C ARG A 72 -4.34 15.32 -7.97
N GLU A 73 -4.79 14.36 -7.15
CA GLU A 73 -4.58 14.42 -5.70
C GLU A 73 -3.09 14.39 -5.32
N ILE A 74 -2.29 13.58 -6.00
CA ILE A 74 -0.84 13.54 -5.82
C ILE A 74 -0.22 14.89 -6.19
N THR A 75 -0.59 15.46 -7.33
CA THR A 75 -0.09 16.78 -7.76
C THR A 75 -0.49 17.88 -6.77
N ALA A 76 -1.74 17.84 -6.29
CA ALA A 76 -2.25 18.80 -5.32
C ALA A 76 -1.59 18.67 -3.94
N SER A 77 -1.07 17.48 -3.58
CA SER A 77 -0.43 17.24 -2.28
C SER A 77 0.70 18.23 -1.99
N THR A 78 1.51 18.58 -3.00
CA THR A 78 2.65 19.51 -2.86
C THR A 78 2.22 20.88 -2.30
N GLY A 79 1.06 21.39 -2.74
CA GLY A 79 0.52 22.66 -2.25
C GLY A 79 -0.07 22.59 -0.83
N LYS A 80 -0.46 21.38 -0.37
CA LYS A 80 -1.05 21.14 0.95
C LYS A 80 0.02 21.00 2.05
N ARG A 81 1.25 20.57 1.70
CA ARG A 81 2.34 20.28 2.65
C ARG A 81 2.67 21.44 3.57
N ALA A 82 2.69 22.68 3.07
CA ALA A 82 3.11 23.87 3.82
C ALA A 82 2.34 24.08 5.14
N ALA A 83 1.08 23.65 5.21
CA ALA A 83 0.25 23.74 6.42
C ALA A 83 0.81 22.93 7.61
N HIS A 84 1.66 21.93 7.34
CA HIS A 84 2.28 21.08 8.36
C HIS A 84 3.63 21.62 8.87
N TRP A 85 4.06 22.80 8.40
CA TRP A 85 5.36 23.37 8.73
C TRP A 85 5.24 24.72 9.42
N LYS A 86 5.94 24.89 10.54
CA LYS A 86 6.02 26.14 11.30
C LYS A 86 7.48 26.47 11.61
N ARG A 87 8.30 26.63 10.57
CA ARG A 87 9.75 26.81 10.71
C ARG A 87 10.07 28.13 11.41
N ASP A 88 10.81 28.05 12.51
CA ASP A 88 11.32 29.21 13.25
C ASP A 88 12.80 29.44 12.92
N PHE A 89 13.11 30.53 12.24
CA PHE A 89 14.46 30.85 11.79
C PHE A 89 15.25 31.76 12.76
N SER A 90 14.73 32.02 13.96
CA SER A 90 15.33 32.96 14.92
C SER A 90 16.67 32.49 15.52
N SER A 91 16.85 31.18 15.70
CA SER A 91 18.11 30.56 16.12
C SER A 91 18.19 29.09 15.67
N THR A 92 19.36 28.48 15.81
CA THR A 92 19.54 27.03 15.56
C THR A 92 18.64 26.18 16.46
N GLU A 93 18.56 26.54 17.75
CA GLU A 93 17.75 25.85 18.75
C GLU A 93 16.25 26.00 18.45
N ALA A 94 15.82 27.22 18.11
CA ALA A 94 14.44 27.50 17.73
C ALA A 94 14.04 26.73 16.46
N TYR A 95 14.91 26.70 15.45
CA TYR A 95 14.68 25.95 14.22
C TYR A 95 14.50 24.46 14.50
N ASN A 96 15.45 23.84 15.20
CA ASN A 96 15.39 22.42 15.55
C ASN A 96 14.11 22.09 16.32
N LYS A 97 13.76 22.89 17.33
CA LYS A 97 12.53 22.71 18.11
C LYS A 97 11.28 22.82 17.23
N SER A 98 11.26 23.75 16.28
CA SER A 98 10.12 24.01 15.40
C SER A 98 9.85 22.89 14.38
N VAL A 99 10.90 22.17 13.96
CA VAL A 99 10.80 21.07 12.98
C VAL A 99 10.80 19.68 13.62
N GLU A 100 11.05 19.55 14.92
CA GLU A 100 11.07 18.27 15.64
C GLU A 100 9.80 17.42 15.44
N PRO A 101 8.57 17.99 15.47
CA PRO A 101 7.37 17.19 15.19
C PRO A 101 7.37 16.57 13.79
N ASN A 102 8.03 17.19 12.81
CA ASN A 102 8.19 16.63 11.48
C ASN A 102 9.30 15.57 11.41
N ARG A 103 10.31 15.60 12.29
CA ARG A 103 11.25 14.48 12.45
C ARG A 103 10.54 13.26 13.02
N GLU A 104 9.74 13.45 14.07
CA GLU A 104 8.91 12.39 14.66
C GLU A 104 7.98 11.76 13.62
N ARG A 105 7.28 12.61 12.85
CA ARG A 105 6.40 12.11 11.79
C ARG A 105 7.17 11.36 10.70
N LEU A 106 8.34 11.84 10.28
CA LEU A 106 9.17 11.10 9.32
C LEU A 106 9.59 9.75 9.90
N ARG A 107 10.00 9.71 11.18
CA ARG A 107 10.39 8.51 11.91
C ARG A 107 9.26 7.45 11.90
N GLU A 108 8.02 7.87 12.14
CA GLU A 108 6.83 7.01 12.05
C GLU A 108 6.59 6.51 10.62
N ILE A 109 6.59 7.40 9.62
CA ILE A 109 6.35 7.05 8.20
C ILE A 109 7.35 6.01 7.70
N ILE A 110 8.62 6.11 8.10
CA ILE A 110 9.65 5.16 7.70
C ILE A 110 9.74 3.94 8.63
N GLY A 111 8.90 3.84 9.66
CA GLY A 111 8.82 2.68 10.55
C GLY A 111 9.96 2.57 11.58
N VAL A 112 10.57 3.68 11.99
CA VAL A 112 11.62 3.74 13.03
C VAL A 112 10.97 3.92 14.41
N VAL A 113 10.08 2.99 14.76
CA VAL A 113 9.21 3.11 15.96
C VAL A 113 9.69 2.27 17.15
N ASP A 114 10.60 1.32 16.90
CA ASP A 114 11.12 0.42 17.92
C ASP A 114 12.31 1.05 18.66
N GLU A 115 12.40 0.82 19.97
CA GLU A 115 13.54 1.28 20.77
C GLU A 115 14.80 0.50 20.39
N ARG A 116 15.89 1.22 20.08
CA ARG A 116 17.18 0.58 19.79
C ARG A 116 17.81 0.04 21.06
N LEU A 117 18.46 -1.11 20.95
CA LEU A 117 19.26 -1.67 22.02
C LEU A 117 20.49 -0.78 22.32
N PRO A 118 20.90 -0.65 23.59
CA PRO A 118 22.09 0.09 23.94
C PRO A 118 23.34 -0.58 23.36
N ILE A 119 24.28 0.24 22.91
CA ILE A 119 25.54 -0.20 22.31
C ILE A 119 26.74 0.27 23.13
N GLU A 120 27.53 -0.66 23.65
CA GLU A 120 28.75 -0.35 24.41
C GLU A 120 30.02 -0.52 23.57
N ALA A 121 30.01 -1.47 22.63
CA ALA A 121 31.11 -1.74 21.73
C ALA A 121 30.60 -2.36 20.42
N LEU A 122 31.40 -2.24 19.37
CA LEU A 122 31.29 -3.10 18.20
C LEU A 122 31.94 -4.45 18.50
N GLU A 123 31.30 -5.53 18.08
CA GLU A 123 31.86 -6.88 18.20
C GLU A 123 32.69 -7.19 16.95
N TYR A 124 33.95 -7.57 17.13
CA TYR A 124 34.77 -8.10 16.03
C TYR A 124 34.27 -9.47 15.63
N VAL A 125 33.99 -9.65 14.33
CA VAL A 125 33.56 -10.92 13.76
C VAL A 125 34.80 -11.73 13.38
N ALA A 126 35.16 -12.70 14.23
CA ALA A 126 36.26 -13.62 14.03
C ALA A 126 35.81 -15.06 14.29
N THR A 127 36.58 -16.04 13.79
CA THR A 127 36.42 -17.46 14.12
C THR A 127 37.75 -18.03 14.58
N THR A 128 37.75 -19.27 15.07
CA THR A 128 39.00 -20.01 15.34
C THR A 128 39.85 -20.24 14.09
N SER A 129 39.29 -20.04 12.89
CA SER A 129 39.93 -20.26 11.60
C SER A 129 40.19 -18.98 10.78
N SER A 130 39.60 -17.85 11.15
CA SER A 130 39.73 -16.59 10.41
C SER A 130 39.82 -15.39 11.36
N PRO A 131 40.80 -14.49 11.16
CA PRO A 131 40.92 -13.29 11.99
C PRO A 131 39.75 -12.32 11.75
N GLY A 132 39.49 -11.47 12.75
CA GLY A 132 38.55 -10.35 12.62
C GLY A 132 39.12 -9.17 11.82
N VAL A 133 40.44 -9.12 11.64
CA VAL A 133 41.11 -8.16 10.76
C VAL A 133 40.95 -8.61 9.32
N VAL A 134 40.36 -7.74 8.50
CA VAL A 134 40.09 -7.98 7.08
C VAL A 134 41.25 -7.52 6.21
N TYR A 135 41.87 -6.41 6.57
CA TYR A 135 42.98 -5.82 5.82
C TYR A 135 43.75 -4.83 6.70
N GLU A 136 45.03 -4.62 6.41
CA GLU A 136 45.84 -3.61 7.06
C GLU A 136 46.93 -3.06 6.12
N ASN A 137 47.14 -1.74 6.13
CA ASN A 137 48.27 -1.09 5.48
C ASN A 137 48.86 0.02 6.38
N LYS A 138 49.72 0.90 5.83
CA LYS A 138 50.31 2.02 6.58
C LYS A 138 49.29 3.12 6.96
N GLN A 139 48.14 3.21 6.29
CA GLN A 139 47.15 4.28 6.46
C GLN A 139 46.00 3.89 7.40
N PHE A 140 45.49 2.66 7.31
CA PHE A 140 44.33 2.20 8.09
C PHE A 140 44.34 0.67 8.31
N ARG A 141 43.49 0.23 9.22
CA ARG A 141 43.16 -1.17 9.49
C ARG A 141 41.66 -1.39 9.33
N VAL A 142 41.26 -2.53 8.78
CA VAL A 142 39.87 -2.89 8.51
C VAL A 142 39.48 -4.09 9.35
N PHE A 143 38.34 -4.00 10.01
CA PHE A 143 37.78 -5.09 10.81
C PHE A 143 36.40 -5.48 10.30
N ALA A 144 36.09 -6.77 10.34
CA ALA A 144 34.72 -7.25 10.21
C ALA A 144 34.03 -7.04 11.56
N VAL A 145 32.89 -6.37 11.57
CA VAL A 145 32.19 -6.00 12.81
C VAL A 145 30.70 -6.29 12.74
N ARG A 146 30.10 -6.48 13.91
CA ARG A 146 28.66 -6.50 14.11
C ARG A 146 28.26 -5.70 15.35
N TRP A 147 27.02 -5.26 15.42
CA TRP A 147 26.51 -4.51 16.57
C TRP A 147 25.01 -4.71 16.80
N PRO A 148 24.54 -4.70 18.06
CA PRO A 148 23.12 -4.86 18.37
C PRO A 148 22.33 -3.64 17.86
N VAL A 149 21.11 -3.88 17.40
CA VAL A 149 20.21 -2.83 16.91
C VAL A 149 18.82 -2.97 17.52
N LEU A 150 18.15 -4.11 17.28
CA LEU A 150 16.89 -4.49 17.91
C LEU A 150 17.05 -5.92 18.45
N GLU A 151 16.09 -6.39 19.23
CA GLU A 151 16.08 -7.80 19.66
C GLU A 151 16.13 -8.73 18.44
N GLY A 152 17.19 -9.55 18.36
CA GLY A 152 17.46 -10.45 17.25
C GLY A 152 18.01 -9.80 15.97
N VAL A 153 18.10 -8.47 15.89
CA VAL A 153 18.58 -7.73 14.71
C VAL A 153 19.90 -7.06 14.99
N PHE A 154 20.90 -7.37 14.17
CA PHE A 154 22.23 -6.77 14.24
C PHE A 154 22.52 -5.96 12.96
N GLY A 155 23.30 -4.90 13.10
CA GLY A 155 24.07 -4.38 11.98
C GLY A 155 25.32 -5.24 11.78
N GLU A 156 25.66 -5.54 10.54
CA GLU A 156 26.92 -6.21 10.18
C GLU A 156 27.61 -5.46 9.04
N GLY A 157 28.93 -5.38 9.08
CA GLY A 157 29.68 -4.60 8.10
C GLY A 157 31.18 -4.58 8.32
N LEU A 158 31.82 -3.50 7.89
CA LEU A 158 33.24 -3.24 8.11
C LEU A 158 33.44 -1.99 8.96
N LEU A 159 34.43 -2.03 9.85
CA LEU A 159 34.99 -0.85 10.51
C LEU A 159 36.37 -0.56 9.92
N VAL A 160 36.53 0.59 9.30
CA VAL A 160 37.80 1.08 8.77
C VAL A 160 38.36 2.12 9.74
N GLN A 161 39.45 1.76 10.41
CA GLN A 161 40.09 2.59 11.42
C GLN A 161 41.38 3.20 10.87
N PRO A 162 41.49 4.53 10.73
CA PRO A 162 42.73 5.17 10.33
C PRO A 162 43.79 4.96 11.42
N LYS A 163 45.06 4.81 11.00
CA LYS A 163 46.21 4.71 11.92
C LYS A 163 46.65 6.07 12.46
N GLY A 164 46.29 7.15 11.77
CA GLY A 164 46.48 8.52 12.25
C GLY A 164 45.39 8.97 13.22
N LYS A 165 45.43 10.25 13.61
CA LYS A 165 44.38 10.87 14.43
C LYS A 165 43.04 10.85 13.68
N ILE A 166 42.00 10.35 14.33
CA ILE A 166 40.64 10.37 13.80
C ILE A 166 40.16 11.82 13.73
N GLN A 167 39.75 12.25 12.54
CA GLN A 167 39.26 13.60 12.29
C GLN A 167 37.73 13.68 12.24
N ALA A 168 37.06 12.62 11.80
CA ALA A 168 35.61 12.48 11.77
C ALA A 168 35.20 11.01 11.89
N TYR A 169 33.98 10.77 12.36
CA TYR A 169 33.32 9.48 12.29
C TYR A 169 32.32 9.48 11.13
N VAL A 170 32.35 8.46 10.26
CA VAL A 170 31.45 8.42 9.11
C VAL A 170 30.78 7.06 8.97
N VAL A 171 29.46 7.03 8.80
CA VAL A 171 28.77 5.84 8.29
C VAL A 171 28.66 5.96 6.76
N ALA A 172 29.30 5.06 6.02
CA ALA A 172 29.29 5.05 4.56
C ALA A 172 28.45 3.87 4.04
N LEU A 173 27.40 4.17 3.28
CA LEU A 173 26.39 3.20 2.85
C LEU A 173 26.54 2.88 1.36
N PRO A 174 26.78 1.61 1.00
CA PRO A 174 26.78 1.18 -0.39
C PRO A 174 25.36 1.24 -0.97
N ASP A 175 25.20 1.08 -2.30
CA ASP A 175 23.90 0.68 -2.84
C ASP A 175 23.52 -0.73 -2.34
N ALA A 176 22.24 -1.09 -2.39
CA ALA A 176 21.73 -2.37 -1.88
C ALA A 176 22.43 -3.61 -2.46
N ASP A 177 22.86 -3.57 -3.74
CA ASP A 177 23.55 -4.69 -4.38
C ASP A 177 25.08 -4.62 -4.27
N GLN A 178 25.60 -3.55 -3.66
CA GLN A 178 27.02 -3.38 -3.35
C GLN A 178 27.34 -3.85 -1.93
N THR A 179 28.47 -4.50 -1.79
CA THR A 179 28.99 -4.98 -0.50
C THR A 179 29.89 -3.94 0.17
N PRO A 180 29.99 -3.94 1.51
CA PRO A 180 31.01 -3.18 2.23
C PRO A 180 32.43 -3.31 1.67
N GLU A 181 32.81 -4.53 1.25
CA GLU A 181 34.12 -4.80 0.65
C GLU A 181 34.34 -4.11 -0.70
N GLN A 182 33.29 -3.98 -1.51
CA GLN A 182 33.33 -3.28 -2.80
C GLN A 182 33.52 -1.77 -2.62
N LEU A 183 32.80 -1.17 -1.67
CA LEU A 183 32.90 0.27 -1.36
C LEU A 183 34.29 0.67 -0.83
N LEU A 184 35.07 -0.31 -0.36
CA LEU A 184 36.45 -0.13 0.10
C LEU A 184 37.50 -0.51 -0.96
N GLY A 185 37.13 -1.27 -1.99
CA GLY A 185 38.06 -1.79 -3.00
C GLY A 185 38.80 -3.08 -2.60
N ILE A 186 38.26 -3.85 -1.65
CA ILE A 186 38.74 -5.19 -1.29
C ILE A 186 38.22 -6.23 -2.28
N SER A 187 36.97 -6.05 -2.74
CA SER A 187 36.33 -6.91 -3.73
C SER A 187 36.03 -6.11 -5.00
N PRO A 188 36.06 -6.74 -6.18
CA PRO A 188 35.69 -6.08 -7.43
C PRO A 188 34.18 -5.75 -7.49
N GLY A 189 33.81 -4.74 -8.28
CA GLY A 189 32.41 -4.36 -8.55
C GLY A 189 32.09 -2.88 -8.37
N THR A 190 33.05 -2.08 -7.93
CA THR A 190 32.94 -0.62 -7.85
C THR A 190 34.21 0.00 -8.42
N SER A 191 34.07 1.05 -9.24
CA SER A 191 35.22 1.80 -9.77
C SER A 191 36.04 2.39 -8.63
N VAL A 192 37.32 2.67 -8.89
CA VAL A 192 38.22 3.25 -7.89
C VAL A 192 37.68 4.57 -7.35
N GLU A 193 37.10 5.37 -8.23
CA GLU A 193 36.54 6.68 -7.93
C GLU A 193 35.38 6.57 -6.94
N SER A 194 34.56 5.53 -7.08
CA SER A 194 33.38 5.29 -6.26
C SER A 194 33.65 4.44 -5.00
N GLN A 195 34.92 4.15 -4.68
CA GLN A 195 35.32 3.50 -3.41
C GLN A 195 35.29 4.50 -2.24
N THR A 196 34.12 5.11 -2.00
CA THR A 196 33.93 6.23 -1.05
C THR A 196 34.46 5.92 0.36
N ALA A 197 34.28 4.69 0.85
CA ALA A 197 34.76 4.30 2.18
C ALA A 197 36.29 4.34 2.27
N ARG A 198 36.98 3.97 1.19
CA ARG A 198 38.44 4.05 1.10
C ARG A 198 38.92 5.49 1.17
N TRP A 199 38.31 6.37 0.38
CA TRP A 199 38.74 7.77 0.29
C TRP A 199 38.53 8.51 1.60
N LEU A 200 37.38 8.30 2.25
CA LEU A 200 37.12 8.83 3.60
C LEU A 200 38.16 8.35 4.62
N ALA A 201 38.49 7.05 4.62
CA ALA A 201 39.50 6.50 5.53
C ALA A 201 40.88 7.13 5.29
N THR A 202 41.29 7.30 4.03
CA THR A 202 42.56 7.96 3.69
C THR A 202 42.58 9.45 4.03
N SER A 203 41.42 10.10 4.14
CA SER A 203 41.28 11.48 4.61
C SER A 203 41.23 11.60 6.15
N GLY A 204 41.44 10.50 6.88
CA GLY A 204 41.49 10.49 8.35
C GLY A 204 40.15 10.27 9.04
N CYS A 205 39.12 9.83 8.32
CA CYS A 205 37.85 9.43 8.92
C CYS A 205 37.93 7.99 9.43
N GLN A 206 37.32 7.71 10.59
CA GLN A 206 36.96 6.34 10.96
C GLN A 206 35.60 6.02 10.35
N VAL A 207 35.55 4.96 9.54
CA VAL A 207 34.39 4.67 8.69
C VAL A 207 33.73 3.37 9.12
N LEU A 208 32.43 3.41 9.38
CA LEU A 208 31.57 2.23 9.51
C LEU A 208 30.86 2.00 8.18
N VAL A 209 30.92 0.79 7.64
CA VAL A 209 30.31 0.43 6.35
C VAL A 209 29.31 -0.71 6.57
N PRO A 210 28.03 -0.41 6.82
CA PRO A 210 26.98 -1.40 7.02
C PRO A 210 26.61 -2.18 5.75
N THR A 211 26.09 -3.39 5.93
CA THR A 211 25.46 -4.19 4.88
C THR A 211 23.99 -3.81 4.76
N LEU A 212 23.53 -3.50 3.54
CA LEU A 212 22.12 -3.29 3.23
C LEU A 212 21.48 -4.57 2.67
N ILE A 213 20.15 -4.66 2.76
CA ILE A 213 19.39 -5.73 2.11
C ILE A 213 19.40 -5.51 0.60
N ASP A 214 19.80 -6.52 -0.15
CA ASP A 214 20.04 -6.54 -1.59
C ASP A 214 18.75 -6.84 -2.37
N ARG A 215 18.80 -6.63 -3.69
CA ARG A 215 17.64 -6.82 -4.59
C ARG A 215 17.57 -8.22 -5.18
N ARG A 216 18.53 -9.10 -4.86
CA ARG A 216 18.44 -10.53 -5.17
C ARG A 216 17.19 -11.14 -4.52
N ASN A 217 16.76 -12.29 -5.00
CA ASN A 217 15.56 -12.98 -4.49
C ASN A 217 15.85 -14.39 -3.97
N GLY A 218 17.12 -14.79 -3.89
CA GLY A 218 17.58 -16.14 -3.57
C GLY A 218 16.97 -16.76 -2.29
N HIS A 219 16.55 -15.92 -1.35
CA HIS A 219 16.05 -16.27 -0.02
C HIS A 219 14.56 -15.91 0.19
N SER A 220 13.88 -15.37 -0.82
CA SER A 220 12.44 -15.06 -0.77
C SER A 220 11.59 -16.32 -0.93
N GLY A 221 11.36 -17.02 0.18
CA GLY A 221 10.59 -18.25 0.22
C GLY A 221 10.78 -19.01 1.51
N ASN A 222 10.12 -20.16 1.63
CA ASN A 222 10.21 -21.01 2.80
C ASN A 222 10.34 -22.48 2.42
N LYS A 223 11.41 -23.10 2.90
CA LYS A 223 11.75 -24.52 2.67
C LYS A 223 10.73 -25.49 3.25
N ASN A 224 10.10 -25.16 4.38
CA ASN A 224 9.17 -26.05 5.10
C ASN A 224 7.87 -26.23 4.30
N VAL A 225 7.40 -25.16 3.67
CA VAL A 225 6.21 -25.19 2.78
C VAL A 225 6.54 -25.43 1.31
N LYS A 226 7.84 -25.52 0.97
CA LYS A 226 8.37 -25.77 -0.39
C LYS A 226 7.88 -24.75 -1.42
N VAL A 227 7.84 -23.47 -1.06
CA VAL A 227 7.45 -22.38 -1.96
C VAL A 227 8.53 -21.30 -1.99
N TRP A 228 8.87 -20.86 -3.20
CA TRP A 228 9.81 -19.78 -3.48
C TRP A 228 9.16 -18.76 -4.42
N THR A 229 9.53 -17.49 -4.28
CA THR A 229 8.99 -16.39 -5.10
C THR A 229 10.11 -15.67 -5.84
N ASN A 230 9.73 -14.87 -6.84
CA ASN A 230 10.64 -13.96 -7.53
C ASN A 230 10.74 -12.57 -6.87
N GLN A 231 10.10 -12.35 -5.72
CA GLN A 231 10.16 -11.08 -4.98
C GLN A 231 11.62 -10.80 -4.57
N PRO A 232 12.18 -9.61 -4.85
CA PRO A 232 13.44 -9.16 -4.26
C PRO A 232 13.41 -9.32 -2.73
N HIS A 233 14.56 -9.56 -2.09
CA HIS A 233 14.62 -9.66 -0.62
C HIS A 233 14.06 -8.38 0.03
N ARG A 234 14.30 -7.22 -0.60
CA ARG A 234 13.74 -5.94 -0.14
C ARG A 234 12.20 -5.93 -0.14
N GLU A 235 11.57 -6.41 -1.22
CA GLU A 235 10.11 -6.51 -1.31
C GLU A 235 9.55 -7.55 -0.33
N TRP A 236 10.22 -8.70 -0.23
CA TRP A 236 9.82 -9.79 0.68
C TRP A 236 9.74 -9.31 2.13
N LEU A 237 10.75 -8.57 2.60
CA LEU A 237 10.74 -8.00 3.94
C LEU A 237 9.78 -6.81 4.07
N TYR A 238 9.69 -5.95 3.03
CA TYR A 238 8.77 -4.82 3.00
C TYR A 238 7.32 -5.25 3.23
N ARG A 239 6.82 -6.26 2.50
CA ARG A 239 5.43 -6.71 2.59
C ARG A 239 5.04 -7.11 4.00
N GLN A 240 5.89 -7.88 4.67
CA GLN A 240 5.67 -8.33 6.04
C GLN A 240 5.73 -7.16 7.02
N ALA A 241 6.72 -6.27 6.87
CA ALA A 241 6.93 -5.14 7.75
C ALA A 241 5.80 -4.11 7.63
N PHE A 242 5.30 -3.86 6.42
CA PHE A 242 4.25 -2.88 6.12
C PHE A 242 2.95 -3.20 6.88
N GLU A 243 2.56 -4.48 6.89
CA GLU A 243 1.41 -4.97 7.66
C GLU A 243 1.59 -4.76 9.17
N MET A 244 2.84 -4.71 9.65
CA MET A 244 3.21 -4.44 11.05
C MET A 244 3.50 -2.95 11.31
N GLY A 245 3.23 -2.03 10.38
CA GLY A 245 3.51 -0.60 10.57
C GLY A 245 5.00 -0.27 10.62
N ARG A 246 5.84 -1.12 10.01
CA ARG A 246 7.27 -0.91 9.84
C ARG A 246 7.60 -0.85 8.36
N HIS A 247 8.81 -0.39 8.06
CA HIS A 247 9.32 -0.36 6.70
C HIS A 247 10.77 -0.82 6.67
N LEU A 248 11.20 -1.45 5.58
CA LEU A 248 12.59 -1.91 5.43
C LEU A 248 13.59 -0.75 5.55
N ILE A 249 13.27 0.40 4.94
CA ILE A 249 14.00 1.66 5.10
C ILE A 249 14.24 1.96 6.59
N GLY A 250 13.22 1.83 7.44
CA GLY A 250 13.34 2.05 8.87
C GLY A 250 14.30 1.10 9.55
N TYR A 251 14.26 -0.20 9.23
CA TYR A 251 15.22 -1.16 9.78
C TYR A 251 16.67 -0.82 9.38
N GLU A 252 16.90 -0.36 8.15
CA GLU A 252 18.23 0.05 7.69
C GLU A 252 18.68 1.37 8.34
N VAL A 253 17.77 2.33 8.51
CA VAL A 253 18.03 3.56 9.28
C VAL A 253 18.36 3.23 10.74
N GLN A 254 17.64 2.30 11.39
CA GLN A 254 17.96 1.86 12.76
C GLN A 254 19.38 1.29 12.87
N LYS A 255 19.83 0.51 11.86
CA LYS A 255 21.21 0.00 11.83
C LYS A 255 22.24 1.12 11.75
N VAL A 256 21.96 2.17 10.96
CA VAL A 256 22.79 3.37 10.87
C VAL A 256 22.82 4.13 12.19
N LEU A 257 21.65 4.38 12.78
CA LEU A 257 21.55 5.14 14.02
C LEU A 257 22.17 4.42 15.22
N ALA A 258 22.14 3.09 15.26
CA ALA A 258 22.91 2.32 16.25
C ALA A 258 24.44 2.52 16.08
N GLY A 259 24.92 2.64 14.83
CA GLY A 259 26.30 3.03 14.56
C GLY A 259 26.63 4.46 15.02
N VAL A 260 25.68 5.39 14.83
CA VAL A 260 25.78 6.77 15.34
C VAL A 260 25.78 6.80 16.87
N ASP A 261 24.96 5.97 17.53
CA ASP A 261 24.93 5.83 19.00
C ASP A 261 26.31 5.45 19.55
N TRP A 262 27.01 4.52 18.87
CA TRP A 262 28.38 4.14 19.23
C TRP A 262 29.39 5.27 18.98
N PHE A 263 29.34 5.93 17.82
CA PHE A 263 30.23 7.05 17.52
C PHE A 263 30.05 8.23 18.46
N ALA A 264 28.82 8.55 18.85
CA ALA A 264 28.52 9.62 19.82
C ALA A 264 29.19 9.35 21.17
N LYS A 265 29.04 8.12 21.71
CA LYS A 265 29.73 7.72 22.95
C LYS A 265 31.26 7.81 22.84
N ALA A 266 31.83 7.47 21.68
CA ALA A 266 33.27 7.56 21.44
C ALA A 266 33.75 9.02 21.35
N ALA A 267 32.95 9.91 20.77
CA ALA A 267 33.25 11.34 20.67
C ALA A 267 33.30 12.03 22.05
N ASP A 268 32.40 11.65 22.96
CA ASP A 268 32.29 12.27 24.29
C ASP A 268 33.47 11.96 25.22
N ARG A 269 34.13 10.81 25.04
CA ARG A 269 35.26 10.37 25.89
C ARG A 269 36.58 11.12 25.63
N GLY A 270 36.68 11.88 24.53
CA GLY A 270 37.94 12.45 24.03
C GLY A 270 38.20 13.92 24.34
N GLY A 271 37.32 14.63 25.05
CA GLY A 271 37.45 16.06 25.40
C GLY A 271 37.37 17.05 24.22
N LYS A 272 37.45 16.58 22.97
CA LYS A 272 37.20 17.34 21.74
C LYS A 272 36.10 16.65 20.94
N LYS A 273 35.04 17.40 20.61
CA LYS A 273 33.93 16.92 19.78
C LYS A 273 34.44 16.54 18.38
N ILE A 274 34.34 15.27 18.03
CA ILE A 274 34.66 14.74 16.68
C ILE A 274 33.34 14.69 15.89
N PRO A 275 33.27 15.29 14.69
CA PRO A 275 32.03 15.37 13.93
C PRO A 275 31.62 14.00 13.37
N ILE A 276 30.31 13.76 13.29
CA ILE A 276 29.72 12.54 12.73
C ILE A 276 29.09 12.87 11.38
N GLY A 277 29.43 12.12 10.33
CA GLY A 277 28.83 12.23 9.02
C GLY A 277 28.16 10.93 8.56
N VAL A 278 27.26 11.03 7.60
CA VAL A 278 26.71 9.87 6.89
C VAL A 278 26.79 10.11 5.39
N THR A 279 27.11 9.09 4.62
CA THR A 279 27.07 9.17 3.16
C THR A 279 26.52 7.91 2.56
N GLY A 280 25.88 8.00 1.39
CA GLY A 280 25.53 6.81 0.65
C GLY A 280 25.13 7.06 -0.80
N TYR A 281 25.03 5.96 -1.54
CA TYR A 281 24.69 5.92 -2.94
C TYR A 281 23.41 5.11 -3.19
N ASN A 282 22.50 5.65 -4.02
CA ASN A 282 21.22 5.04 -4.39
C ASN A 282 20.39 4.61 -3.17
N GLU A 283 20.21 3.32 -2.84
CA GLU A 283 19.50 2.93 -1.60
C GLU A 283 20.27 3.36 -0.35
N GLY A 284 21.60 3.28 -0.37
CA GLY A 284 22.42 3.85 0.69
C GLY A 284 22.27 5.36 0.77
N GLY A 285 22.04 6.04 -0.36
CA GLY A 285 21.76 7.47 -0.43
C GLY A 285 20.43 7.82 0.23
N LEU A 286 19.38 7.04 -0.05
CA LEU A 286 18.08 7.12 0.62
C LEU A 286 18.24 6.96 2.14
N VAL A 287 18.89 5.88 2.58
CA VAL A 287 19.06 5.57 4.00
C VAL A 287 19.92 6.64 4.70
N ALA A 288 20.99 7.14 4.05
CA ALA A 288 21.79 8.25 4.54
C ALA A 288 20.96 9.51 4.75
N PHE A 289 20.19 9.88 3.73
CA PHE A 289 19.34 11.06 3.73
C PHE A 289 18.33 11.03 4.86
N TYR A 290 17.62 9.91 5.03
CA TYR A 290 16.61 9.78 6.07
C TYR A 290 17.23 9.69 7.47
N SER A 291 18.38 9.02 7.63
CA SER A 291 19.12 8.99 8.90
C SER A 291 19.50 10.40 9.34
N ALA A 292 20.10 11.19 8.44
CA ALA A 292 20.45 12.58 8.71
C ALA A 292 19.23 13.46 9.00
N ALA A 293 18.09 13.18 8.35
CA ALA A 293 16.85 13.92 8.55
C ALA A 293 16.17 13.64 9.90
N ILE A 294 16.39 12.51 10.55
CA ILE A 294 15.73 12.19 11.84
C ILE A 294 16.66 12.22 13.06
N ASP A 295 17.98 12.32 12.86
CA ASP A 295 18.96 12.36 13.95
C ASP A 295 19.87 13.58 13.84
N THR A 296 19.77 14.49 14.81
CA THR A 296 20.47 15.78 14.84
C THR A 296 21.97 15.67 15.15
N ARG A 297 22.45 14.50 15.58
CA ARG A 297 23.88 14.27 15.88
C ARG A 297 24.74 14.14 14.62
N ILE A 298 24.13 13.87 13.47
CA ILE A 298 24.82 13.77 12.17
C ILE A 298 25.08 15.18 11.63
N GLU A 299 26.31 15.65 11.63
CA GLU A 299 26.69 17.02 11.28
C GLU A 299 26.76 17.28 9.77
N ALA A 300 27.02 16.25 8.96
CA ALA A 300 27.02 16.35 7.50
C ALA A 300 26.46 15.07 6.85
N SER A 301 25.76 15.24 5.73
CA SER A 301 25.28 14.14 4.90
C SER A 301 25.67 14.32 3.42
N LEU A 302 26.19 13.27 2.78
CA LEU A 302 26.38 13.20 1.32
C LEU A 302 25.45 12.15 0.72
N VAL A 303 24.48 12.61 -0.08
CA VAL A 303 23.44 11.80 -0.71
C VAL A 303 23.68 11.76 -2.22
N SER A 304 24.04 10.58 -2.73
CA SER A 304 24.38 10.39 -4.14
C SER A 304 23.35 9.52 -4.86
N GLY A 305 22.84 9.98 -6.01
CA GLY A 305 21.97 9.17 -6.87
C GLY A 305 20.57 8.84 -6.31
N TYR A 306 20.01 9.67 -5.42
CA TYR A 306 18.67 9.43 -4.84
C TYR A 306 17.70 10.61 -4.96
N PHE A 307 18.16 11.83 -4.63
CA PHE A 307 17.33 13.00 -4.38
C PHE A 307 16.57 13.51 -5.62
N GLN A 308 15.24 13.60 -5.56
CA GLN A 308 14.37 14.08 -6.65
C GLN A 308 12.91 14.31 -6.17
N GLN A 309 12.04 14.84 -7.02
CA GLN A 309 10.59 14.90 -6.75
C GLN A 309 9.98 13.53 -6.39
N ARG A 310 9.01 13.50 -5.47
CA ARG A 310 8.44 12.24 -4.92
C ARG A 310 7.02 11.92 -5.40
N GLU A 311 6.42 12.77 -6.23
CA GLU A 311 5.07 12.61 -6.78
C GLU A 311 4.93 11.37 -7.70
N ARG A 312 6.04 10.73 -8.06
CA ARG A 312 6.08 9.45 -8.79
C ARG A 312 6.55 8.26 -7.95
N LEU A 313 6.64 8.40 -6.61
CA LEU A 313 7.11 7.34 -5.69
C LEU A 313 6.36 6.01 -5.90
N TRP A 314 5.08 6.07 -6.26
CA TRP A 314 4.26 4.89 -6.52
C TRP A 314 4.75 4.02 -7.68
N ALA A 315 5.55 4.55 -8.61
CA ALA A 315 6.09 3.84 -9.77
C ALA A 315 7.47 3.19 -9.51
N GLU A 316 8.14 3.58 -8.43
CA GLU A 316 9.43 3.02 -8.00
C GLU A 316 9.27 1.56 -7.53
N PRO A 317 10.31 0.76 -7.28
CA PRO A 317 10.14 -0.55 -6.65
C PRO A 317 9.30 -0.49 -5.37
N ILE A 318 8.39 -1.44 -5.16
CA ILE A 318 7.36 -1.36 -4.10
C ILE A 318 7.94 -1.17 -2.69
N TYR A 319 9.15 -1.67 -2.45
CA TYR A 319 9.87 -1.50 -1.18
C TYR A 319 10.34 -0.05 -0.92
N ARG A 320 9.98 0.93 -1.76
CA ARG A 320 10.12 2.37 -1.53
C ARG A 320 8.78 3.08 -1.29
N ASN A 321 7.65 2.38 -1.44
CA ASN A 321 6.32 2.96 -1.28
C ASN A 321 6.04 3.21 0.21
N LEU A 322 5.98 4.48 0.62
CA LEU A 322 5.83 4.86 2.02
C LEU A 322 4.41 5.34 2.30
N PHE A 323 3.78 4.84 3.35
CA PHE A 323 2.41 5.24 3.71
C PHE A 323 2.39 6.67 4.28
N GLY A 324 1.65 7.57 3.64
CA GLY A 324 1.45 8.96 4.12
C GLY A 324 2.56 9.97 3.82
N LEU A 325 3.63 9.58 3.12
CA LEU A 325 4.78 10.47 2.86
C LEU A 325 4.37 11.82 2.24
N LEU A 326 3.59 11.78 1.15
CA LEU A 326 3.27 12.96 0.34
C LEU A 326 2.29 13.93 1.03
N ASN A 327 1.66 13.53 2.13
CA ASN A 327 0.85 14.44 2.95
C ASN A 327 1.71 15.56 3.55
N VAL A 328 2.97 15.28 3.85
CA VAL A 328 3.84 16.20 4.60
C VAL A 328 5.17 16.47 3.91
N PHE A 329 5.67 15.51 3.12
CA PHE A 329 7.03 15.50 2.61
C PHE A 329 7.10 15.22 1.10
N GLY A 330 7.91 16.01 0.40
CA GLY A 330 8.79 15.54 -0.68
C GLY A 330 10.25 15.59 -0.20
N ASP A 331 11.20 15.27 -1.09
CA ASP A 331 12.61 15.29 -0.72
C ASP A 331 13.08 16.70 -0.31
N ALA A 332 12.53 17.77 -0.89
CA ALA A 332 12.88 19.13 -0.48
C ALA A 332 12.48 19.45 0.96
N GLU A 333 11.30 19.00 1.41
CA GLU A 333 10.90 19.15 2.82
C GLU A 333 11.83 18.38 3.76
N ILE A 334 12.16 17.14 3.40
CA ILE A 334 13.07 16.30 4.20
C ILE A 334 14.47 16.92 4.26
N ALA A 335 14.95 17.53 3.17
CA ALA A 335 16.22 18.25 3.16
C ALA A 335 16.23 19.39 4.19
N THR A 336 15.09 20.08 4.40
CA THR A 336 15.00 21.12 5.43
C THR A 336 15.12 20.56 6.85
N LEU A 337 14.79 19.29 7.10
CA LEU A 337 15.06 18.67 8.39
C LEU A 337 16.57 18.54 8.64
N ILE A 338 17.44 18.52 7.62
CA ILE A 338 18.88 18.40 7.86
C ILE A 338 19.46 19.74 8.34
N THR A 339 18.96 20.86 7.82
CA THR A 339 19.33 22.23 8.25
C THR A 339 19.19 22.40 9.77
N PRO A 340 20.10 23.15 10.45
CA PRO A 340 21.26 23.88 9.92
C PRO A 340 22.53 23.03 9.79
N ARG A 341 22.41 21.72 9.61
CA ARG A 341 23.55 20.82 9.35
C ARG A 341 23.75 20.66 7.84
N ALA A 342 24.93 20.24 7.43
CA ALA A 342 25.30 20.24 6.03
C ALA A 342 24.64 19.09 5.25
N LEU A 343 24.07 19.41 4.09
CA LEU A 343 23.56 18.44 3.12
C LEU A 343 24.26 18.65 1.77
N VAL A 344 24.92 17.62 1.29
CA VAL A 344 25.54 17.57 -0.05
C VAL A 344 24.74 16.57 -0.88
N LEU A 345 24.21 17.05 -2.00
CA LEU A 345 23.48 16.28 -2.98
C LEU A 345 24.38 16.08 -4.19
N GLU A 346 24.48 14.85 -4.67
CA GLU A 346 25.23 14.53 -5.88
C GLU A 346 24.31 13.88 -6.92
N HIS A 347 24.27 14.49 -8.10
CA HIS A 347 23.58 13.91 -9.26
C HIS A 347 24.46 12.80 -9.85
N SER A 348 24.04 11.56 -9.64
CA SER A 348 24.83 10.37 -9.98
C SER A 348 24.02 9.38 -10.79
N GLU A 349 24.73 8.65 -11.65
CA GLU A 349 24.14 7.55 -12.40
C GLU A 349 23.78 6.41 -11.45
N VAL A 350 22.63 5.78 -11.68
CA VAL A 350 22.17 4.59 -10.93
C VAL A 350 21.92 3.45 -11.88
N GLU A 351 22.11 2.23 -11.39
CA GLU A 351 21.72 1.03 -12.10
C GLU A 351 20.20 1.02 -12.32
N GLU A 352 19.78 0.82 -13.57
CA GLU A 352 18.38 0.80 -13.95
C GLU A 352 17.69 -0.50 -13.50
N ILE A 353 16.56 -0.35 -12.82
CA ILE A 353 15.63 -1.43 -12.50
C ILE A 353 14.47 -1.30 -13.46
N THR A 354 14.27 -2.31 -14.32
CA THR A 354 13.20 -2.30 -15.35
C THR A 354 11.95 -3.08 -14.92
N GLY A 355 12.03 -3.82 -13.81
CA GLY A 355 10.95 -4.64 -13.27
C GLY A 355 11.49 -5.90 -12.57
N PRO A 356 10.62 -6.74 -12.00
CA PRO A 356 11.04 -7.96 -11.34
C PRO A 356 11.50 -9.01 -12.35
N GLU A 357 12.60 -9.71 -12.04
CA GLU A 357 13.07 -10.83 -12.83
C GLU A 357 12.10 -12.02 -12.75
N ILE A 358 11.82 -12.66 -13.88
CA ILE A 358 11.04 -13.90 -13.93
C ILE A 358 11.99 -15.09 -13.81
N MET A 359 11.74 -15.97 -12.84
CA MET A 359 12.61 -17.12 -12.56
C MET A 359 11.85 -18.44 -12.63
N LYS A 360 12.42 -19.41 -13.37
CA LYS A 360 11.86 -20.76 -13.51
C LYS A 360 11.82 -21.46 -12.14
N GLY A 361 10.70 -22.13 -11.84
CA GLY A 361 10.51 -22.88 -10.60
C GLY A 361 10.14 -22.03 -9.37
N ARG A 362 9.89 -20.73 -9.57
CA ARG A 362 9.44 -19.81 -8.53
C ARG A 362 8.06 -19.24 -8.89
N ARG A 363 7.30 -18.85 -7.88
CA ARG A 363 6.03 -18.12 -8.07
C ARG A 363 6.34 -16.69 -8.50
N ASN A 364 5.66 -16.25 -9.56
CA ASN A 364 5.75 -14.90 -10.08
C ASN A 364 4.70 -14.03 -9.38
N GLY A 365 5.14 -13.27 -8.37
CA GLY A 365 4.25 -12.42 -7.59
C GLY A 365 4.88 -11.10 -7.15
N ALA A 366 6.11 -10.82 -7.56
CA ALA A 366 6.78 -9.54 -7.32
C ALA A 366 6.03 -8.38 -7.99
N ALA A 367 5.95 -7.25 -7.29
CA ALA A 367 5.30 -6.05 -7.81
C ALA A 367 6.12 -5.43 -8.96
N PRO A 368 5.47 -4.83 -9.97
CA PRO A 368 6.17 -4.04 -10.98
C PRO A 368 6.82 -2.81 -10.32
N GLY A 369 7.87 -2.26 -10.93
CA GLY A 369 8.49 -1.03 -10.44
C GLY A 369 9.72 -0.71 -11.26
N VAL A 370 9.93 0.57 -11.53
CA VAL A 370 11.05 1.06 -12.34
C VAL A 370 11.86 2.06 -11.55
N TRP A 371 13.18 1.95 -11.61
CA TRP A 371 14.10 2.93 -11.05
C TRP A 371 15.19 3.21 -12.07
N LYS A 372 15.52 4.48 -12.25
CA LYS A 372 16.56 4.91 -13.19
C LYS A 372 17.15 6.24 -12.72
N THR A 373 18.24 6.64 -13.37
CA THR A 373 18.88 7.93 -13.11
C THR A 373 17.88 9.06 -13.26
N ALA A 374 17.71 9.84 -12.18
CA ALA A 374 16.88 11.03 -12.18
C ALA A 374 17.39 12.02 -13.24
N SER A 375 16.48 12.71 -13.94
CA SER A 375 16.90 13.76 -14.87
C SER A 375 17.50 14.92 -14.08
N HIS A 376 18.44 15.66 -14.69
CA HIS A 376 19.05 16.81 -14.04
C HIS A 376 17.99 17.85 -13.65
N GLU A 377 16.95 18.04 -14.47
CA GLU A 377 15.84 18.96 -14.20
C GLU A 377 15.05 18.54 -12.96
N ALA A 378 14.82 17.24 -12.77
CA ALA A 378 14.12 16.72 -11.60
C ALA A 378 14.91 16.97 -10.31
N VAL A 379 16.20 16.66 -10.32
CA VAL A 379 17.12 16.88 -9.18
C VAL A 379 17.26 18.37 -8.88
N ASN A 380 17.56 19.18 -9.89
CA ASN A 380 17.77 20.61 -9.77
C ASN A 380 16.48 21.34 -9.33
N GLY A 381 15.32 20.96 -9.87
CA GLY A 381 14.03 21.52 -9.49
C GLY A 381 13.71 21.27 -8.03
N GLU A 382 13.92 20.05 -7.54
CA GLU A 382 13.70 19.72 -6.12
C GLU A 382 14.74 20.39 -5.21
N TRP A 383 15.98 20.57 -5.66
CA TRP A 383 17.02 21.28 -4.92
C TRP A 383 16.70 22.76 -4.78
N ILE A 384 16.26 23.42 -5.85
CA ILE A 384 15.78 24.81 -5.84
C ILE A 384 14.62 24.94 -4.85
N ARG A 385 13.67 24.00 -4.87
CA ARG A 385 12.54 23.98 -3.93
C ARG A 385 13.02 23.91 -2.47
N ALA A 386 14.02 23.07 -2.17
CA ALA A 386 14.60 22.98 -0.83
C ALA A 386 15.23 24.31 -0.40
N ALA A 387 15.97 24.96 -1.30
CA ALA A 387 16.57 26.27 -1.05
C ALA A 387 15.52 27.38 -0.84
N GLN A 388 14.39 27.33 -1.56
CA GLN A 388 13.27 28.26 -1.40
C GLN A 388 12.58 28.09 -0.04
N LEU A 389 12.36 26.85 0.41
CA LEU A 389 11.82 26.57 1.75
C LEU A 389 12.71 27.09 2.88
N LEU A 390 13.98 27.38 2.60
CA LEU A 390 14.98 27.95 3.50
C LEU A 390 15.30 29.43 3.23
N ALA A 391 14.56 30.12 2.34
CA ALA A 391 14.91 31.48 1.91
C ALA A 391 14.94 32.50 3.07
N GLY A 392 14.14 32.28 4.12
CA GLY A 392 14.10 33.12 5.33
C GLY A 392 15.13 32.76 6.41
N SER A 393 15.99 31.77 6.19
CA SER A 393 16.99 31.34 7.18
C SER A 393 18.18 32.32 7.28
N PRO A 394 18.85 32.42 8.43
CA PRO A 394 20.07 33.21 8.58
C PRO A 394 21.15 32.77 7.59
N LYS A 395 22.04 33.68 7.17
CA LYS A 395 23.17 33.36 6.28
C LYS A 395 24.11 32.29 6.85
N SER A 396 24.13 32.11 8.17
CA SER A 396 24.90 31.07 8.85
C SER A 396 24.32 29.67 8.68
N PHE A 397 23.06 29.53 8.25
CA PHE A 397 22.47 28.22 8.00
C PHE A 397 22.97 27.71 6.64
N PRO A 398 23.68 26.57 6.60
CA PRO A 398 24.10 25.99 5.34
C PRO A 398 22.86 25.58 4.53
N LYS A 399 22.81 26.03 3.28
CA LYS A 399 21.85 25.53 2.30
C LYS A 399 22.34 24.19 1.74
N PRO A 400 21.44 23.29 1.31
CA PRO A 400 21.84 22.10 0.58
C PRO A 400 22.73 22.47 -0.61
N SER A 401 23.87 21.78 -0.76
CA SER A 401 24.75 21.93 -1.92
C SER A 401 24.38 20.90 -2.97
N LEU A 402 24.37 21.29 -4.25
CA LEU A 402 24.19 20.38 -5.37
C LEU A 402 25.50 20.27 -6.16
N VAL A 403 25.99 19.05 -6.34
CA VAL A 403 27.11 18.69 -7.20
C VAL A 403 26.55 17.99 -8.44
N SER A 404 26.70 18.65 -9.58
CA SER A 404 26.34 18.15 -10.92
C SER A 404 27.29 18.76 -11.96
N GLN A 405 27.34 18.19 -13.17
CA GLN A 405 28.10 18.80 -14.27
C GLN A 405 27.33 19.97 -14.91
N GLN A 406 28.05 20.94 -15.49
CA GLN A 406 27.46 22.14 -16.12
C GLN A 406 26.51 21.84 -17.30
N ASN A 407 26.65 20.66 -17.92
CA ASN A 407 25.83 20.19 -19.04
C ASN A 407 24.67 19.27 -18.61
N GLY A 408 24.43 19.12 -17.30
CA GLY A 408 23.40 18.22 -16.75
C GLY A 408 23.80 16.74 -16.71
N GLN A 409 25.07 16.40 -17.00
CA GLN A 409 25.58 15.04 -16.82
C GLN A 409 25.84 14.73 -15.33
N THR A 410 25.80 13.44 -15.03
CA THR A 410 26.09 12.89 -13.69
C THR A 410 27.58 13.05 -13.35
N THR A 411 27.91 13.20 -12.06
CA THR A 411 29.29 13.34 -11.58
C THR A 411 29.80 12.15 -10.78
N GLY A 412 28.90 11.40 -10.15
CA GLY A 412 29.24 10.35 -9.19
C GLY A 412 28.90 8.93 -9.64
N PRO A 413 28.87 7.97 -8.69
CA PRO A 413 28.82 8.22 -7.25
C PRO A 413 30.17 8.48 -6.58
N GLY A 414 30.17 9.38 -5.60
CA GLY A 414 31.32 9.64 -4.72
C GLY A 414 32.43 10.48 -5.35
N SER A 415 32.09 11.42 -6.25
CA SER A 415 33.07 12.24 -6.96
C SER A 415 33.97 13.07 -6.04
N ALA A 416 35.14 13.47 -6.56
CA ALA A 416 36.04 14.41 -5.89
C ALA A 416 35.34 15.67 -5.41
N ALA A 417 34.53 16.30 -6.26
CA ALA A 417 33.81 17.51 -5.88
C ALA A 417 32.86 17.27 -4.70
N ALA A 418 32.06 16.20 -4.73
CA ALA A 418 31.14 15.87 -3.67
C ALA A 418 31.84 15.52 -2.34
N LEU A 419 32.89 14.71 -2.40
CA LEU A 419 33.68 14.34 -1.22
C LEU A 419 34.41 15.53 -0.61
N ILE A 420 34.95 16.46 -1.41
CA ILE A 420 35.58 17.69 -0.90
C ILE A 420 34.58 18.52 -0.11
N VAL A 421 33.39 18.75 -0.65
CA VAL A 421 32.35 19.54 0.03
C VAL A 421 31.92 18.85 1.33
N PHE A 422 31.73 17.54 1.29
CA PHE A 422 31.36 16.74 2.47
C PHE A 422 32.46 16.76 3.56
N LEU A 423 33.72 16.55 3.20
CA LEU A 423 34.85 16.58 4.14
C LEU A 423 35.04 17.96 4.76
N ARG A 424 34.90 19.04 3.97
CA ARG A 424 34.95 20.41 4.50
C ARG A 424 33.84 20.69 5.51
N ALA A 425 32.64 20.17 5.27
CA ALA A 425 31.53 20.27 6.22
C ALA A 425 31.83 19.55 7.55
N LEU A 426 32.66 18.51 7.52
CA LEU A 426 33.20 17.83 8.71
C LEU A 426 34.49 18.49 9.25
N GLY A 427 34.88 19.67 8.76
CA GLY A 427 36.08 20.38 9.21
C GLY A 427 37.41 19.79 8.71
N ILE A 428 37.37 18.93 7.68
CA ILE A 428 38.55 18.28 7.09
C ILE A 428 38.91 18.96 5.76
N ASN A 429 40.09 19.56 5.70
CA ASN A 429 40.66 20.11 4.47
C ASN A 429 41.58 19.08 3.81
N ALA A 430 41.00 18.14 3.08
CA ALA A 430 41.74 17.14 2.31
C ALA A 430 41.28 17.15 0.85
N ASN A 431 42.20 16.84 -0.07
CA ASN A 431 41.84 16.44 -1.42
C ASN A 431 41.62 14.92 -1.39
N PRO A 432 40.37 14.43 -1.51
CA PRO A 432 40.14 13.01 -1.77
C PRO A 432 40.78 12.68 -3.12
N PHE A 433 41.17 11.42 -3.34
CA PHE A 433 41.94 10.98 -4.53
C PHE A 433 43.43 11.37 -4.47
N GLY A 434 44.21 10.50 -3.83
CA GLY A 434 45.68 10.54 -3.83
C GLY A 434 46.28 9.72 -4.97
N GLU A 435 47.45 9.11 -4.75
CA GLU A 435 48.07 8.19 -5.71
C GLU A 435 47.16 7.01 -6.07
N ALA A 436 47.41 6.41 -7.24
CA ALA A 436 46.67 5.27 -7.75
C ALA A 436 46.59 4.16 -6.68
N PRO A 437 45.38 3.74 -6.29
CA PRO A 437 45.24 2.84 -5.17
C PRO A 437 45.77 1.44 -5.47
N VAL A 438 46.66 0.93 -4.61
CA VAL A 438 47.05 -0.49 -4.63
C VAL A 438 45.81 -1.36 -4.32
N PRO A 439 45.60 -2.49 -5.04
CA PRO A 439 44.54 -3.43 -4.72
C PRO A 439 44.61 -3.91 -3.27
N LEU A 440 43.49 -3.87 -2.55
CA LEU A 440 43.43 -4.35 -1.18
C LEU A 440 43.18 -5.86 -1.19
N LYS A 441 43.96 -6.63 -0.42
CA LYS A 441 43.84 -8.09 -0.35
C LYS A 441 43.11 -8.51 0.91
N ASP A 442 41.96 -9.18 0.78
CA ASP A 442 41.22 -9.72 1.93
C ASP A 442 42.07 -10.77 2.66
N MET A 443 42.23 -10.60 3.98
CA MET A 443 42.97 -11.50 4.87
C MET A 443 42.10 -12.62 5.44
N ARG A 444 40.76 -12.51 5.34
CA ARG A 444 39.86 -13.56 5.82
C ARG A 444 39.93 -14.77 4.92
N GLN A 445 40.09 -15.93 5.52
CA GLN A 445 40.03 -17.20 4.79
C GLN A 445 38.59 -17.66 4.65
N GLN A 446 38.22 -18.16 3.46
CA GLN A 446 36.90 -18.76 3.20
C GLN A 446 35.69 -17.82 3.44
N PHE A 447 35.91 -16.51 3.49
CA PHE A 447 34.83 -15.54 3.66
C PHE A 447 33.98 -15.38 2.39
N THR A 448 32.67 -15.19 2.57
CA THR A 448 31.77 -14.71 1.53
C THR A 448 30.75 -13.71 2.09
N ALA A 449 30.60 -12.58 1.40
CA ALA A 449 29.58 -11.59 1.73
C ALA A 449 28.15 -12.16 1.65
N LYS A 450 27.94 -13.24 0.88
CA LYS A 450 26.64 -13.91 0.76
C LYS A 450 26.12 -14.44 2.09
N GLN A 451 26.98 -15.02 2.93
CA GLN A 451 26.55 -15.55 4.23
C GLN A 451 26.14 -14.43 5.19
N ARG A 452 26.86 -13.30 5.18
CA ARG A 452 26.45 -12.10 5.91
C ARG A 452 25.09 -11.62 5.44
N GLN A 453 24.85 -11.60 4.13
CA GLN A 453 23.57 -11.20 3.58
C GLN A 453 22.41 -12.08 4.07
N VAL A 454 22.59 -13.40 4.06
CA VAL A 454 21.58 -14.35 4.55
C VAL A 454 21.25 -14.08 6.01
N ARG A 455 22.25 -13.87 6.87
CA ARG A 455 22.01 -13.55 8.29
C ARG A 455 21.23 -12.24 8.44
N GLN A 456 21.65 -11.18 7.76
CA GLN A 456 21.00 -9.87 7.83
C GLN A 456 19.54 -9.92 7.38
N PHE A 457 19.24 -10.67 6.31
CA PHE A 457 17.89 -10.94 5.84
C PHE A 457 17.05 -11.72 6.87
N GLN A 458 17.58 -12.85 7.35
CA GLN A 458 16.87 -13.73 8.28
C GLN A 458 16.59 -13.07 9.62
N GLN A 459 17.48 -12.21 10.12
CA GLN A 459 17.28 -11.48 11.36
C GLN A 459 16.09 -10.52 11.26
N ILE A 460 15.97 -9.77 10.16
CA ILE A 460 14.81 -8.88 9.95
C ILE A 460 13.54 -9.70 9.78
N GLU A 461 13.56 -10.77 8.97
CA GLU A 461 12.40 -11.66 8.81
C GLU A 461 11.93 -12.23 10.15
N GLN A 462 12.85 -12.79 10.95
CA GLN A 462 12.52 -13.36 12.26
C GLN A 462 11.99 -12.33 13.25
N HIS A 463 12.53 -11.12 13.21
CA HIS A 463 12.03 -10.00 14.01
C HIS A 463 10.58 -9.65 13.64
N VAL A 464 10.29 -9.47 12.34
CA VAL A 464 8.93 -9.18 11.86
C VAL A 464 7.97 -10.35 12.15
N GLN A 465 8.40 -11.61 11.97
CA GLN A 465 7.58 -12.77 12.33
C GLN A 465 7.35 -12.87 13.85
N THR A 466 8.25 -12.32 14.68
CA THR A 466 8.02 -12.21 16.13
C THR A 466 6.97 -11.15 16.45
N LEU A 467 7.02 -9.99 15.78
CA LEU A 467 5.95 -8.97 15.88
C LEU A 467 4.60 -9.57 15.49
N LEU A 468 4.55 -10.33 14.39
CA LEU A 468 3.35 -11.01 13.90
C LEU A 468 2.74 -11.97 14.93
N ARG A 469 3.57 -12.76 15.62
CA ARG A 469 3.12 -13.67 16.70
C ARG A 469 2.52 -12.91 17.89
N HIS A 470 3.00 -11.70 18.17
CA HIS A 470 2.49 -10.86 19.26
C HIS A 470 1.35 -9.91 18.83
N ALA A 471 1.01 -9.88 17.55
CA ALA A 471 0.04 -8.94 16.97
C ALA A 471 -1.33 -9.00 17.67
N SER A 472 -1.85 -10.21 17.94
CA SER A 472 -3.13 -10.35 18.66
C SER A 472 -3.10 -9.75 20.07
N THR A 473 -1.99 -9.86 20.80
CA THR A 473 -1.84 -9.26 22.12
C THR A 473 -1.76 -7.73 22.03
N ARG A 474 -1.09 -7.20 21.00
CA ARG A 474 -1.02 -5.76 20.76
C ARG A 474 -2.39 -5.18 20.43
N ARG A 475 -3.16 -5.82 19.54
CA ARG A 475 -4.55 -5.40 19.25
C ARG A 475 -5.48 -5.49 20.46
N TYR A 476 -5.26 -6.45 21.36
CA TYR A 476 -5.95 -6.53 22.64
C TYR A 476 -5.73 -5.28 23.51
N GLY A 477 -4.49 -4.81 23.60
CA GLY A 477 -4.16 -3.55 24.27
C GLY A 477 -4.64 -2.29 23.52
N PHE A 478 -4.74 -2.34 22.19
CA PHE A 478 -5.21 -1.24 21.37
C PHE A 478 -6.71 -0.96 21.58
N LEU A 479 -7.59 -1.96 21.39
CA LEU A 479 -9.05 -1.82 21.41
C LEU A 479 -9.68 -2.48 22.64
N TRP A 480 -9.49 -3.79 22.80
CA TRP A 480 -10.32 -4.61 23.70
C TRP A 480 -10.18 -4.26 25.19
N ASN A 481 -9.01 -3.79 25.63
CA ASN A 481 -8.81 -3.33 27.02
C ASN A 481 -9.31 -1.90 27.28
N LYS A 482 -9.70 -1.15 26.24
CA LYS A 482 -10.08 0.26 26.35
C LYS A 482 -11.59 0.48 26.29
N VAL A 483 -12.36 -0.52 25.86
CA VAL A 483 -13.82 -0.44 25.72
C VAL A 483 -14.49 -1.43 26.67
N LYS A 484 -15.55 -1.00 27.35
CA LYS A 484 -16.33 -1.87 28.25
C LYS A 484 -17.55 -2.42 27.53
N THR A 485 -17.85 -3.70 27.76
CA THR A 485 -19.06 -4.36 27.23
C THR A 485 -20.20 -4.23 28.25
N THR A 486 -20.91 -3.10 28.22
CA THR A 486 -22.02 -2.81 29.16
C THR A 486 -23.39 -3.01 28.54
N SER A 487 -23.66 -2.36 27.40
CA SER A 487 -24.88 -2.50 26.61
C SER A 487 -24.60 -2.19 25.12
N PRO A 488 -25.45 -2.64 24.19
CA PRO A 488 -25.30 -2.32 22.77
C PRO A 488 -25.22 -0.81 22.47
N ASP A 489 -26.07 -0.01 23.10
CA ASP A 489 -26.12 1.45 22.88
C ASP A 489 -24.88 2.17 23.41
N GLN A 490 -24.31 1.69 24.52
CA GLN A 490 -23.08 2.26 25.05
C GLN A 490 -21.87 1.81 24.23
N TRP A 491 -21.85 0.56 23.77
CA TRP A 491 -20.81 0.05 22.87
C TRP A 491 -20.72 0.89 21.60
N ASP A 492 -21.86 1.20 20.97
CA ASP A 492 -21.88 1.97 19.72
C ASP A 492 -21.30 3.39 19.87
N LYS A 493 -21.41 3.98 21.07
CA LYS A 493 -20.78 5.26 21.42
C LYS A 493 -19.29 5.10 21.72
N ASP A 494 -18.93 4.10 22.52
CA ASP A 494 -17.54 3.91 22.98
C ASP A 494 -16.61 3.44 21.86
N ILE A 495 -17.16 2.82 20.79
CA ILE A 495 -16.38 2.35 19.65
C ILE A 495 -16.06 3.46 18.63
N VAL A 496 -16.72 4.62 18.70
CA VAL A 496 -16.55 5.73 17.73
C VAL A 496 -15.08 6.14 17.56
N PRO A 497 -14.27 6.34 18.61
CA PRO A 497 -12.86 6.71 18.43
C PRO A 497 -12.04 5.67 17.65
N PHE A 498 -12.39 4.38 17.75
CA PHE A 498 -11.73 3.32 16.99
C PHE A 498 -12.22 3.27 15.54
N ARG A 499 -13.48 3.60 15.30
CA ARG A 499 -14.01 3.77 13.94
C ARG A 499 -13.37 4.97 13.25
N ASP A 500 -13.15 6.05 13.98
CA ASP A 500 -12.45 7.25 13.48
C ASP A 500 -10.98 6.93 13.19
N SER A 501 -10.28 6.23 14.09
CA SER A 501 -8.91 5.76 13.83
C SER A 501 -8.84 4.80 12.64
N PHE A 502 -9.80 3.88 12.49
CA PHE A 502 -9.87 3.00 11.32
C PHE A 502 -10.06 3.80 10.03
N ARG A 503 -10.90 4.83 10.07
CA ARG A 503 -11.16 5.72 8.94
C ARG A 503 -9.95 6.57 8.56
N GLU A 504 -9.28 7.19 9.54
CA GLU A 504 -8.25 8.21 9.28
C GLU A 504 -6.84 7.62 9.22
N ASP A 505 -6.51 6.69 10.11
CA ASP A 505 -5.14 6.15 10.27
C ASP A 505 -4.90 4.89 9.43
N THR A 506 -5.92 4.03 9.28
CA THR A 506 -5.79 2.74 8.57
C THR A 506 -6.25 2.84 7.11
N VAL A 507 -7.51 3.21 6.88
CA VAL A 507 -8.07 3.33 5.53
C VAL A 507 -7.63 4.64 4.89
N GLY A 508 -7.69 5.72 5.66
CA GLY A 508 -7.50 7.11 5.25
C GLY A 508 -8.70 7.67 4.46
N TRP A 509 -8.97 8.98 4.61
CA TRP A 509 -10.14 9.63 4.01
C TRP A 509 -9.80 10.65 2.90
N ILE A 510 -10.55 10.64 1.80
CA ILE A 510 -10.41 11.65 0.73
C ILE A 510 -11.43 12.77 0.96
N ASP A 511 -10.94 13.94 1.36
CA ASP A 511 -11.76 15.13 1.59
C ASP A 511 -11.98 15.94 0.28
N ALA A 512 -12.50 15.25 -0.74
CA ALA A 512 -12.92 15.87 -1.99
C ALA A 512 -14.45 16.05 -2.00
N LYS A 513 -14.92 17.22 -2.44
CA LYS A 513 -16.35 17.51 -2.54
C LYS A 513 -17.03 16.56 -3.55
N ARG A 514 -18.00 15.75 -3.08
CA ARG A 514 -18.78 14.85 -3.94
C ARG A 514 -19.63 15.63 -4.95
N MET A 515 -19.76 15.08 -6.15
CA MET A 515 -20.66 15.56 -7.20
C MET A 515 -22.12 15.16 -6.91
N PRO A 516 -23.11 15.83 -7.50
CA PRO A 516 -24.47 15.28 -7.57
C PRO A 516 -24.46 13.89 -8.22
N LEU A 517 -25.30 12.98 -7.75
CA LEU A 517 -25.29 11.57 -8.16
C LEU A 517 -25.47 11.34 -9.66
N ASN A 518 -26.16 12.25 -10.38
CA ASN A 518 -26.40 12.19 -11.83
C ASN A 518 -26.76 10.78 -12.31
N ALA A 519 -27.72 10.14 -11.63
CA ALA A 519 -28.00 8.73 -11.80
C ALA A 519 -28.39 8.41 -13.25
N ARG A 520 -27.76 7.38 -13.81
CA ARG A 520 -28.01 6.90 -15.17
C ARG A 520 -28.33 5.41 -15.14
N SER A 521 -29.28 4.99 -15.97
CA SER A 521 -29.66 3.59 -16.06
C SER A 521 -29.97 3.08 -17.47
N ARG A 522 -29.78 1.78 -17.70
CA ARG A 522 -30.36 1.04 -18.84
C ARG A 522 -30.88 -0.32 -18.40
N MET A 523 -31.89 -0.84 -19.07
CA MET A 523 -32.36 -2.22 -18.86
C MET A 523 -31.27 -3.20 -19.33
N LEU A 524 -30.95 -4.18 -18.50
CA LEU A 524 -29.98 -5.24 -18.81
C LEU A 524 -30.66 -6.54 -19.24
N LYS A 525 -31.57 -7.02 -18.39
CA LYS A 525 -32.19 -8.33 -18.52
C LYS A 525 -33.57 -8.32 -17.89
N GLU A 526 -34.52 -8.93 -18.57
CA GLU A 526 -35.78 -9.34 -17.97
C GLU A 526 -35.71 -10.84 -17.69
N ALA A 527 -35.67 -11.21 -16.41
CA ALA A 527 -35.71 -12.61 -15.98
C ALA A 527 -37.14 -13.03 -15.62
N GLU A 528 -37.32 -14.30 -15.24
CA GLU A 528 -38.65 -14.82 -14.90
C GLU A 528 -39.26 -14.09 -13.69
N LYS A 529 -38.48 -13.85 -12.64
CA LYS A 529 -38.96 -13.30 -11.35
C LYS A 529 -38.44 -11.89 -11.02
N TRP A 530 -37.57 -11.32 -11.84
CA TRP A 530 -36.97 -10.01 -11.57
C TRP A 530 -36.60 -9.25 -12.85
N MET A 531 -36.48 -7.93 -12.72
CA MET A 531 -36.01 -7.00 -13.75
C MET A 531 -34.62 -6.48 -13.36
N GLY A 532 -33.65 -6.55 -14.29
CA GLY A 532 -32.27 -6.13 -14.07
C GLY A 532 -31.95 -4.83 -14.79
N TYR A 533 -31.33 -3.88 -14.09
CA TYR A 533 -30.91 -2.59 -14.60
C TYR A 533 -29.44 -2.33 -14.29
N GLU A 534 -28.72 -1.74 -15.23
CA GLU A 534 -27.38 -1.22 -14.99
C GLU A 534 -27.48 0.22 -14.50
N ILE A 535 -26.77 0.54 -13.42
CA ILE A 535 -26.82 1.85 -12.76
C ILE A 535 -25.41 2.45 -12.70
N VAL A 536 -25.28 3.73 -13.06
CA VAL A 536 -24.05 4.52 -12.87
C VAL A 536 -24.37 5.81 -12.12
N LEU A 537 -23.58 6.09 -11.09
CA LEU A 537 -23.71 7.25 -10.20
C LEU A 537 -22.38 8.01 -10.17
N ASP A 538 -22.39 9.33 -10.38
CA ASP A 538 -21.18 10.15 -10.20
C ASP A 538 -20.82 10.24 -8.71
N VAL A 539 -19.52 10.25 -8.41
CA VAL A 539 -18.97 10.42 -7.04
C VAL A 539 -18.08 11.66 -7.00
N TRP A 540 -17.05 11.69 -7.83
CA TRP A 540 -16.17 12.83 -8.06
C TRP A 540 -15.91 13.00 -9.55
N GLU A 541 -15.22 14.06 -9.94
CA GLU A 541 -14.73 14.20 -11.31
C GLU A 541 -13.88 12.98 -11.68
N ASP A 542 -14.22 12.30 -12.78
CA ASP A 542 -13.69 11.02 -13.27
C ASP A 542 -13.95 9.78 -12.40
N VAL A 543 -14.61 9.90 -11.25
CA VAL A 543 -14.90 8.76 -10.35
C VAL A 543 -16.40 8.55 -10.24
N TYR A 544 -16.85 7.33 -10.56
CA TYR A 544 -18.26 6.94 -10.47
C TYR A 544 -18.41 5.61 -9.72
N ALA A 545 -19.59 5.37 -9.15
CA ALA A 545 -20.05 4.07 -8.70
C ALA A 545 -20.87 3.40 -9.80
N TRP A 546 -20.75 2.08 -9.95
CA TRP A 546 -21.41 1.32 -10.99
C TRP A 546 -21.83 -0.05 -10.47
N GLY A 547 -22.98 -0.55 -10.90
CA GLY A 547 -23.49 -1.85 -10.50
C GLY A 547 -24.82 -2.22 -11.14
N TYR A 548 -25.32 -3.41 -10.80
CA TYR A 548 -26.58 -3.94 -11.30
C TYR A 548 -27.65 -3.92 -10.21
N LEU A 549 -28.80 -3.31 -10.50
CA LEU A 549 -29.99 -3.33 -9.66
C LEU A 549 -30.94 -4.43 -10.14
N LEU A 550 -31.35 -5.33 -9.25
CA LEU A 550 -32.41 -6.30 -9.52
C LEU A 550 -33.66 -5.96 -8.72
N LEU A 551 -34.78 -5.86 -9.42
CA LEU A 551 -36.10 -5.56 -8.85
C LEU A 551 -37.01 -6.78 -9.00
N PRO A 552 -37.54 -7.35 -7.90
CA PRO A 552 -38.53 -8.42 -7.97
C PRO A 552 -39.76 -8.01 -8.78
N LYS A 553 -40.28 -8.91 -9.63
CA LYS A 553 -41.45 -8.64 -10.48
C LYS A 553 -42.76 -8.55 -9.71
N ASP A 554 -42.82 -9.12 -8.51
CA ASP A 554 -43.99 -9.10 -7.63
C ASP A 554 -44.05 -7.84 -6.73
N LEU A 555 -43.13 -6.89 -6.92
CA LEU A 555 -43.07 -5.63 -6.19
C LEU A 555 -44.31 -4.77 -6.44
N LYS A 556 -45.09 -4.53 -5.38
CA LYS A 556 -46.36 -3.78 -5.44
C LYS A 556 -46.12 -2.27 -5.35
N LYS A 557 -47.06 -1.50 -5.91
CA LYS A 557 -47.02 -0.04 -5.82
C LYS A 557 -47.07 0.41 -4.36
N GLY A 558 -46.08 1.22 -3.94
CA GLY A 558 -45.96 1.74 -2.57
C GLY A 558 -45.35 0.76 -1.57
N GLU A 559 -45.05 -0.48 -1.98
CA GLU A 559 -44.35 -1.46 -1.15
C GLU A 559 -42.87 -1.08 -1.03
N LYS A 560 -42.34 -1.13 0.21
CA LYS A 560 -40.92 -0.95 0.49
C LYS A 560 -40.30 -2.27 0.92
N ARG A 561 -39.23 -2.66 0.24
CA ARG A 561 -38.52 -3.92 0.48
C ARG A 561 -37.12 -3.68 1.02
N PRO A 562 -36.59 -4.63 1.80
CA PRO A 562 -35.19 -4.61 2.18
C PRO A 562 -34.28 -4.78 0.96
N VAL A 563 -33.09 -4.21 1.06
CA VAL A 563 -32.05 -4.29 0.03
C VAL A 563 -30.93 -5.20 0.49
N VAL A 564 -30.40 -6.03 -0.41
CA VAL A 564 -29.12 -6.74 -0.18
C VAL A 564 -28.10 -6.29 -1.22
N VAL A 565 -27.02 -5.67 -0.74
CA VAL A 565 -25.86 -5.34 -1.57
C VAL A 565 -24.98 -6.59 -1.70
N CYS A 566 -24.81 -7.08 -2.94
CA CYS A 566 -24.16 -8.35 -3.25
C CYS A 566 -22.80 -8.11 -3.93
N GLN A 567 -21.71 -8.28 -3.20
CA GLN A 567 -20.36 -7.94 -3.67
C GLN A 567 -19.59 -9.17 -4.19
N HIS A 568 -19.11 -9.07 -5.44
CA HIS A 568 -18.17 -10.02 -6.03
C HIS A 568 -16.73 -9.84 -5.52
N GLY A 569 -15.91 -10.87 -5.65
CA GLY A 569 -14.48 -10.88 -5.34
C GLY A 569 -13.57 -10.31 -6.43
N LEU A 570 -12.26 -10.54 -6.26
CA LEU A 570 -11.16 -10.04 -7.10
C LEU A 570 -11.34 -10.42 -8.57
N GLU A 571 -11.07 -9.48 -9.48
CA GLU A 571 -11.23 -9.63 -10.94
C GLU A 571 -12.66 -9.97 -11.43
N GLY A 572 -13.66 -9.92 -10.54
CA GLY A 572 -15.06 -10.18 -10.88
C GLY A 572 -15.80 -8.98 -11.46
N LEU A 573 -17.04 -9.21 -11.86
CA LEU A 573 -17.99 -8.21 -12.35
C LEU A 573 -19.36 -8.34 -11.66
N PRO A 574 -20.21 -7.30 -11.70
CA PRO A 574 -21.61 -7.39 -11.28
C PRO A 574 -22.39 -8.53 -11.96
N ASP A 575 -22.04 -8.86 -13.20
CA ASP A 575 -22.65 -9.97 -13.94
C ASP A 575 -22.39 -11.33 -13.29
N ASP A 576 -21.21 -11.52 -12.68
CA ASP A 576 -20.80 -12.82 -12.15
C ASP A 576 -21.71 -13.33 -11.03
N VAL A 577 -22.30 -12.41 -10.25
CA VAL A 577 -23.16 -12.75 -9.10
C VAL A 577 -24.62 -12.99 -9.49
N ILE A 578 -24.99 -12.66 -10.74
CA ILE A 578 -26.32 -12.93 -11.32
C ILE A 578 -26.29 -14.01 -12.41
N ASN A 579 -25.10 -14.47 -12.80
CA ASN A 579 -24.93 -15.46 -13.84
C ASN A 579 -25.47 -16.83 -13.40
N GLU A 580 -26.52 -17.31 -14.08
CA GLU A 580 -27.23 -18.57 -13.78
C GLU A 580 -26.73 -19.77 -14.62
N ASP A 581 -25.81 -19.56 -15.56
CA ASP A 581 -25.26 -20.65 -16.35
C ASP A 581 -24.34 -21.51 -15.48
N VAL A 582 -24.81 -22.70 -15.10
CA VAL A 582 -24.08 -23.67 -14.28
C VAL A 582 -22.73 -24.09 -14.86
N LYS A 583 -22.51 -23.88 -16.17
CA LYS A 583 -21.24 -24.17 -16.86
C LYS A 583 -20.27 -22.99 -16.82
N SER A 584 -20.74 -21.78 -16.48
CA SER A 584 -19.92 -20.58 -16.36
C SER A 584 -18.95 -20.71 -15.17
N ARG A 585 -17.75 -20.15 -15.34
CA ARG A 585 -16.77 -20.05 -14.23
C ARG A 585 -17.30 -19.20 -13.08
N ALA A 586 -18.13 -18.20 -13.36
CA ALA A 586 -18.74 -17.32 -12.36
C ALA A 586 -19.75 -18.06 -11.47
N PHE A 587 -20.49 -19.02 -12.03
CA PHE A 587 -21.49 -19.76 -11.26
C PHE A 587 -20.86 -20.61 -10.15
N ARG A 588 -19.65 -21.14 -10.35
CA ARG A 588 -18.99 -22.01 -9.36
C ARG A 588 -18.84 -21.35 -7.98
N PRO A 589 -18.25 -20.15 -7.83
CA PRO A 589 -18.18 -19.48 -6.54
C PRO A 589 -19.51 -18.84 -6.14
N TYR A 590 -20.27 -18.21 -7.05
CA TYR A 590 -21.39 -17.35 -6.67
C TYR A 590 -22.77 -17.99 -6.71
N LYS A 591 -22.98 -19.03 -7.54
CA LYS A 591 -24.26 -19.74 -7.71
C LYS A 591 -25.45 -18.79 -7.97
N ALA A 592 -25.20 -17.70 -8.68
CA ALA A 592 -26.17 -16.63 -8.93
C ALA A 592 -26.82 -16.06 -7.66
N PHE A 593 -26.12 -16.00 -6.52
CA PHE A 593 -26.74 -15.68 -5.24
C PHE A 593 -27.50 -14.34 -5.22
N ALA A 594 -27.06 -13.34 -5.99
CA ALA A 594 -27.76 -12.08 -6.13
C ALA A 594 -29.12 -12.25 -6.83
N ALA A 595 -29.18 -13.05 -7.89
CA ALA A 595 -30.44 -13.41 -8.56
C ALA A 595 -31.35 -14.22 -7.62
N ARG A 596 -30.80 -15.19 -6.87
CA ARG A 596 -31.56 -15.98 -5.90
C ARG A 596 -32.14 -15.12 -4.77
N LEU A 597 -31.47 -14.06 -4.34
CA LEU A 597 -32.01 -13.11 -3.37
C LEU A 597 -33.12 -12.24 -3.96
N ALA A 598 -33.00 -11.80 -5.22
CA ALA A 598 -34.09 -11.11 -5.90
C ALA A 598 -35.34 -12.00 -6.04
N GLU A 599 -35.16 -13.28 -6.35
CA GLU A 599 -36.24 -14.29 -6.39
C GLU A 599 -36.91 -14.53 -5.03
N ARG A 600 -36.20 -14.25 -3.93
CA ARG A 600 -36.71 -14.28 -2.56
C ARG A 600 -37.42 -12.99 -2.15
N GLY A 601 -37.52 -12.03 -3.06
CA GLY A 601 -38.24 -10.78 -2.88
C GLY A 601 -37.39 -9.61 -2.38
N PHE A 602 -36.08 -9.76 -2.18
CA PHE A 602 -35.21 -8.63 -1.85
C PHE A 602 -34.99 -7.73 -3.07
N VAL A 603 -34.87 -6.43 -2.86
CA VAL A 603 -34.20 -5.57 -3.85
C VAL A 603 -32.71 -5.88 -3.76
N VAL A 604 -32.03 -6.04 -4.90
CA VAL A 604 -30.60 -6.39 -4.89
C VAL A 604 -29.81 -5.35 -5.65
N PHE A 605 -28.68 -4.92 -5.08
CA PHE A 605 -27.70 -4.09 -5.79
C PHE A 605 -26.36 -4.81 -5.80
N ALA A 606 -25.82 -5.11 -6.98
CA ALA A 606 -24.51 -5.74 -7.15
C ALA A 606 -23.50 -4.72 -7.68
N PRO A 607 -22.70 -4.05 -6.81
CA PRO A 607 -21.73 -3.06 -7.24
C PRO A 607 -20.46 -3.71 -7.82
N HIS A 608 -19.78 -2.95 -8.67
CA HIS A 608 -18.39 -3.18 -9.03
C HIS A 608 -17.47 -2.29 -8.19
N ASN A 609 -16.54 -2.91 -7.48
CA ASN A 609 -15.40 -2.25 -6.87
C ASN A 609 -14.19 -2.33 -7.82
N PRO A 610 -13.24 -1.38 -7.81
CA PRO A 610 -12.15 -1.28 -8.79
C PRO A 610 -11.06 -2.34 -8.55
N TYR A 611 -11.41 -3.62 -8.72
CA TYR A 611 -10.58 -4.80 -8.45
C TYR A 611 -10.25 -5.60 -9.72
N ARG A 612 -10.39 -4.99 -10.91
CA ARG A 612 -10.26 -5.67 -12.21
C ARG A 612 -9.19 -5.02 -13.08
N GLY A 613 -8.41 -5.84 -13.78
CA GLY A 613 -7.35 -5.38 -14.68
C GLY A 613 -5.93 -5.60 -14.17
N LYS A 614 -5.74 -6.51 -13.21
CA LYS A 614 -4.44 -6.87 -12.63
C LYS A 614 -3.67 -5.62 -12.17
N ASP A 615 -2.47 -5.40 -12.68
CA ASP A 615 -1.60 -4.32 -12.22
C ASP A 615 -2.23 -2.93 -12.42
N ALA A 616 -3.12 -2.76 -13.42
CA ALA A 616 -3.82 -1.50 -13.66
C ALA A 616 -4.63 -1.02 -12.44
N PHE A 617 -5.31 -1.93 -11.71
CA PHE A 617 -6.03 -1.55 -10.50
C PHE A 617 -5.12 -1.57 -9.27
N ARG A 618 -4.15 -2.49 -9.21
CA ARG A 618 -3.23 -2.58 -8.06
C ARG A 618 -2.33 -1.35 -7.94
N GLU A 619 -2.00 -0.70 -9.05
CA GLU A 619 -1.30 0.59 -9.06
C GLU A 619 -2.10 1.70 -8.36
N LEU A 620 -3.43 1.62 -8.31
CA LEU A 620 -4.24 2.59 -7.57
C LEU A 620 -3.89 2.55 -6.08
N GLN A 621 -3.77 1.35 -5.47
CA GLN A 621 -3.31 1.20 -4.08
C GLN A 621 -1.93 1.84 -3.89
N ARG A 622 -1.02 1.66 -4.84
CA ARG A 622 0.34 2.22 -4.77
C ARG A 622 0.36 3.75 -4.88
N LYS A 623 -0.58 4.35 -5.63
CA LYS A 623 -0.79 5.80 -5.68
C LYS A 623 -1.42 6.34 -4.39
N LEU A 624 -2.31 5.56 -3.78
CA LEU A 624 -3.03 5.90 -2.55
C LEU A 624 -2.11 5.85 -1.31
N ASN A 625 -1.24 4.85 -1.20
CA ASN A 625 -0.36 4.67 -0.05
C ASN A 625 0.47 5.93 0.29
N PRO A 626 1.19 6.60 -0.65
CA PRO A 626 1.90 7.84 -0.36
C PRO A 626 1.03 9.00 0.14
N LEU A 627 -0.28 8.98 -0.11
CA LEU A 627 -1.25 9.92 0.44
C LEU A 627 -1.82 9.47 1.80
N GLY A 628 -1.36 8.34 2.34
CA GLY A 628 -1.88 7.72 3.57
C GLY A 628 -3.32 7.27 3.36
N LYS A 629 -3.58 6.63 2.21
CA LYS A 629 -4.90 6.19 1.76
C LYS A 629 -4.81 4.75 1.27
N SER A 630 -5.95 4.10 1.13
CA SER A 630 -6.10 2.75 0.57
C SER A 630 -7.18 2.72 -0.51
N LEU A 631 -7.34 1.58 -1.20
CA LEU A 631 -8.45 1.40 -2.14
C LEU A 631 -9.82 1.69 -1.48
N PHE A 632 -9.96 1.42 -0.18
CA PHE A 632 -11.18 1.66 0.57
C PHE A 632 -11.48 3.15 0.81
N SER A 633 -10.50 4.04 0.63
CA SER A 633 -10.71 5.50 0.61
C SER A 633 -11.54 5.95 -0.58
N VAL A 634 -11.51 5.21 -1.69
CA VAL A 634 -12.32 5.47 -2.90
C VAL A 634 -13.62 4.67 -2.87
N ILE A 635 -13.54 3.41 -2.44
CA ILE A 635 -14.67 2.48 -2.45
C ILE A 635 -15.75 2.87 -1.45
N THR A 636 -15.37 3.33 -0.26
CA THR A 636 -16.36 3.71 0.76
C THR A 636 -17.24 4.87 0.26
N PRO A 637 -16.71 5.97 -0.32
CA PRO A 637 -17.52 7.00 -0.97
C PRO A 637 -18.37 6.53 -2.16
N GLN A 638 -17.90 5.54 -2.94
CA GLN A 638 -18.73 4.90 -3.98
C GLN A 638 -19.94 4.20 -3.35
N HIS A 639 -19.76 3.48 -2.25
CA HIS A 639 -20.85 2.85 -1.51
C HIS A 639 -21.78 3.86 -0.84
N THR A 640 -21.25 4.95 -0.27
CA THR A 640 -22.06 6.07 0.24
C THR A 640 -22.94 6.64 -0.88
N ALA A 641 -22.42 6.84 -2.09
CA ALA A 641 -23.22 7.31 -3.23
C ALA A 641 -24.29 6.29 -3.67
N ILE A 642 -23.98 4.99 -3.61
CA ILE A 642 -24.95 3.91 -3.86
C ILE A 642 -26.09 3.97 -2.84
N ILE A 643 -25.80 4.07 -1.54
CA ILE A 643 -26.84 4.16 -0.51
C ILE A 643 -27.64 5.45 -0.67
N ASP A 644 -26.99 6.60 -0.85
CA ASP A 644 -27.66 7.89 -1.07
C ASP A 644 -28.69 7.78 -2.20
N TRP A 645 -28.34 7.08 -3.29
CA TRP A 645 -29.27 6.84 -4.39
C TRP A 645 -30.37 5.83 -4.05
N LEU A 646 -30.04 4.70 -3.41
CA LEU A 646 -31.01 3.67 -3.01
C LEU A 646 -32.08 4.23 -2.07
N GLU A 647 -31.70 5.10 -1.12
CA GLU A 647 -32.64 5.73 -0.17
C GLU A 647 -33.67 6.65 -0.86
N THR A 648 -33.38 7.13 -2.09
CA THR A 648 -34.34 7.91 -2.88
C THR A 648 -35.37 7.05 -3.61
N GLN A 649 -35.15 5.73 -3.72
CA GLN A 649 -36.05 4.87 -4.48
C GLN A 649 -37.33 4.59 -3.67
N PRO A 650 -38.52 4.74 -4.27
CA PRO A 650 -39.79 4.67 -3.53
C PRO A 650 -40.08 3.27 -2.96
N TYR A 651 -39.42 2.24 -3.49
CA TYR A 651 -39.55 0.84 -3.11
C TYR A 651 -38.45 0.32 -2.18
N VAL A 652 -37.51 1.17 -1.78
CA VAL A 652 -36.44 0.81 -0.84
C VAL A 652 -36.83 1.21 0.57
N ASP A 653 -36.60 0.31 1.53
CA ASP A 653 -36.58 0.65 2.95
C ASP A 653 -35.15 1.04 3.38
N PRO A 654 -34.88 2.33 3.68
CA PRO A 654 -33.53 2.81 3.98
C PRO A 654 -32.96 2.20 5.28
N LYS A 655 -33.81 1.66 6.17
CA LYS A 655 -33.35 1.06 7.43
C LYS A 655 -32.95 -0.41 7.29
N ARG A 656 -33.16 -1.01 6.11
CA ARG A 656 -33.01 -2.46 5.90
C ARG A 656 -32.15 -2.76 4.68
N ILE A 657 -30.94 -2.19 4.66
CA ILE A 657 -29.93 -2.42 3.62
C ILE A 657 -28.82 -3.31 4.18
N GLY A 658 -28.79 -4.59 3.80
CA GLY A 658 -27.73 -5.53 4.20
C GLY A 658 -26.56 -5.56 3.21
N PHE A 659 -25.39 -5.97 3.68
CA PHE A 659 -24.22 -6.24 2.84
C PHE A 659 -23.87 -7.74 2.85
N TYR A 660 -23.65 -8.34 1.69
CA TYR A 660 -23.21 -9.72 1.55
C TYR A 660 -22.13 -9.84 0.46
N GLY A 661 -20.91 -10.24 0.83
CA GLY A 661 -19.81 -10.40 -0.13
C GLY A 661 -18.99 -11.67 0.07
N LEU A 662 -18.41 -12.16 -1.04
CA LEU A 662 -17.54 -13.33 -1.08
C LEU A 662 -16.10 -12.94 -1.46
N SER A 663 -15.10 -13.55 -0.80
CA SER A 663 -13.67 -13.37 -1.13
C SER A 663 -13.23 -11.93 -0.93
N TYR A 664 -12.66 -11.26 -1.93
CA TYR A 664 -12.43 -9.81 -1.89
C TYR A 664 -13.72 -9.01 -1.58
N GLY A 665 -14.89 -9.55 -1.91
CA GLY A 665 -16.18 -9.01 -1.48
C GLY A 665 -16.47 -9.23 0.01
N GLY A 666 -15.97 -10.31 0.60
CA GLY A 666 -15.92 -10.50 2.06
C GLY A 666 -14.97 -9.50 2.73
N LYS A 667 -13.82 -9.23 2.11
CA LYS A 667 -12.92 -8.14 2.53
C LYS A 667 -13.63 -6.78 2.51
N SER A 668 -14.45 -6.51 1.49
CA SER A 668 -15.36 -5.36 1.45
C SER A 668 -16.43 -5.39 2.56
N ALA A 669 -17.00 -6.56 2.88
CA ALA A 669 -18.00 -6.74 3.94
C ALA A 669 -17.44 -6.45 5.36
N MET A 670 -16.12 -6.53 5.55
CA MET A 670 -15.48 -6.16 6.82
C MET A 670 -15.19 -4.65 6.92
N ARG A 671 -14.86 -4.01 5.79
CA ARG A 671 -14.32 -2.64 5.78
C ARG A 671 -15.41 -1.60 5.54
N ILE A 672 -16.30 -1.84 4.58
CA ILE A 672 -17.31 -0.87 4.18
C ILE A 672 -18.39 -0.72 5.25
N PRO A 673 -19.03 -1.79 5.77
CA PRO A 673 -20.02 -1.64 6.84
C PRO A 673 -19.43 -1.08 8.15
N ALA A 674 -18.14 -1.26 8.42
CA ALA A 674 -17.48 -0.64 9.56
C ALA A 674 -17.44 0.90 9.45
N LEU A 675 -17.36 1.45 8.23
CA LEU A 675 -17.27 2.89 7.95
C LEU A 675 -18.61 3.53 7.53
N GLU A 676 -19.46 2.78 6.83
CA GLU A 676 -20.78 3.20 6.36
C GLU A 676 -21.86 2.52 7.21
N GLN A 677 -22.29 3.23 8.25
CA GLN A 677 -23.14 2.69 9.31
C GLN A 677 -24.60 2.46 8.88
N ARG A 678 -25.01 2.97 7.70
CA ARG A 678 -26.35 2.72 7.14
C ARG A 678 -26.56 1.29 6.65
N TYR A 679 -25.50 0.50 6.49
CA TYR A 679 -25.65 -0.94 6.32
C TYR A 679 -26.19 -1.56 7.61
N ALA A 680 -27.39 -2.12 7.54
CA ALA A 680 -28.12 -2.69 8.68
C ALA A 680 -27.49 -4.00 9.20
N LEU A 681 -26.80 -4.76 8.34
CA LEU A 681 -26.05 -5.97 8.69
C LEU A 681 -24.91 -6.20 7.71
N SER A 682 -23.98 -7.10 8.06
CA SER A 682 -22.91 -7.56 7.17
C SER A 682 -22.69 -9.07 7.20
N ILE A 683 -22.49 -9.67 6.03
CA ILE A 683 -22.13 -11.08 5.85
C ILE A 683 -20.80 -11.16 5.10
N CYS A 684 -19.79 -11.74 5.75
CA CYS A 684 -18.47 -12.00 5.18
C CYS A 684 -18.34 -13.49 4.82
N SER A 685 -18.38 -13.81 3.53
CA SER A 685 -18.21 -15.18 3.03
C SER A 685 -16.82 -15.40 2.47
N ALA A 686 -16.22 -16.57 2.79
CA ALA A 686 -15.00 -17.07 2.16
C ALA A 686 -13.80 -16.11 2.22
N ASP A 687 -13.70 -15.32 3.31
CA ASP A 687 -12.64 -14.34 3.52
C ASP A 687 -12.26 -14.22 5.01
N PHE A 688 -13.25 -14.20 5.91
CA PHE A 688 -13.03 -14.00 7.34
C PHE A 688 -12.03 -15.02 7.95
N ASN A 689 -10.86 -14.57 8.42
CA ASN A 689 -9.87 -15.35 9.16
C ASN A 689 -8.91 -14.42 9.93
N GLU A 690 -7.86 -14.97 10.57
CA GLU A 690 -6.70 -14.18 11.02
C GLU A 690 -6.00 -13.56 9.79
N TRP A 691 -6.49 -12.38 9.39
CA TRP A 691 -6.14 -11.71 8.15
C TRP A 691 -4.69 -11.22 8.13
N VAL A 692 -4.21 -10.77 9.29
CA VAL A 692 -2.84 -10.29 9.46
C VAL A 692 -1.86 -11.45 9.25
N TRP A 693 -2.16 -12.64 9.79
CA TRP A 693 -1.36 -13.84 9.53
C TRP A 693 -1.47 -14.30 8.09
N LYS A 694 -2.67 -14.25 7.51
CA LYS A 694 -2.91 -14.55 6.09
C LYS A 694 -2.08 -13.67 5.15
N ASN A 695 -1.85 -12.41 5.53
CA ASN A 695 -1.04 -11.48 4.76
C ASN A 695 0.46 -11.71 4.95
N ALA A 696 0.95 -11.73 6.20
CA ALA A 696 2.37 -11.59 6.50
C ALA A 696 3.09 -12.88 6.93
N SER A 697 2.40 -13.99 7.23
CA SER A 697 3.07 -15.22 7.65
C SER A 697 3.81 -15.87 6.47
N VAL A 698 5.02 -16.36 6.74
CA VAL A 698 5.83 -17.12 5.77
C VAL A 698 5.69 -18.63 5.94
N ASP A 699 4.93 -19.10 6.93
CA ASP A 699 4.86 -20.52 7.32
C ASP A 699 3.66 -21.27 6.75
N TRP A 700 2.80 -20.60 5.96
CA TRP A 700 1.67 -21.23 5.29
C TRP A 700 1.63 -20.92 3.80
N ARG A 701 1.60 -21.96 2.95
CA ARG A 701 1.79 -21.84 1.49
C ARG A 701 0.74 -21.00 0.73
N SER A 702 -0.39 -20.75 1.37
CA SER A 702 -1.51 -20.02 0.79
C SER A 702 -1.57 -18.57 1.27
N THR A 703 -0.61 -18.08 2.07
CA THR A 703 -0.54 -16.65 2.45
C THR A 703 -0.25 -15.77 1.23
N TYR A 704 -0.58 -14.49 1.34
CA TYR A 704 -0.33 -13.50 0.28
C TYR A 704 1.17 -13.19 0.08
N MET A 705 2.03 -13.65 0.98
CA MET A 705 3.49 -13.67 0.75
C MET A 705 3.86 -14.48 -0.48
N PHE A 706 3.05 -15.48 -0.85
CA PHE A 706 3.35 -16.41 -1.93
C PHE A 706 2.44 -16.25 -3.16
N THR A 707 1.72 -15.15 -3.29
CA THR A 707 0.80 -14.89 -4.41
C THR A 707 1.09 -13.53 -5.06
N GLY A 708 0.29 -13.15 -6.06
CA GLY A 708 0.54 -11.97 -6.91
C GLY A 708 -0.12 -10.67 -6.42
N GLU A 709 -0.92 -10.74 -5.38
CA GLU A 709 -1.72 -9.62 -4.87
C GLU A 709 -0.88 -8.72 -3.95
N TYR A 710 -0.06 -7.83 -4.54
CA TYR A 710 0.78 -6.89 -3.79
C TYR A 710 0.02 -5.68 -3.22
N GLU A 711 -1.23 -5.49 -3.63
CA GLU A 711 -2.14 -4.45 -3.15
C GLU A 711 -2.83 -4.81 -1.83
N ILE A 712 -2.75 -6.07 -1.41
CA ILE A 712 -3.59 -6.61 -0.32
C ILE A 712 -3.15 -6.17 1.07
N TYR A 713 -1.89 -5.76 1.20
CA TYR A 713 -1.25 -5.34 2.44
C TYR A 713 -1.72 -3.94 2.84
N GLU A 714 -2.11 -3.78 4.09
CA GLU A 714 -2.65 -2.54 4.65
C GLU A 714 -1.78 -2.11 5.83
N TRP A 715 -1.49 -0.81 5.91
CA TRP A 715 -0.52 -0.29 6.86
C TRP A 715 -0.95 -0.56 8.31
N ASP A 716 -0.06 -1.18 9.08
CA ASP A 716 -0.17 -1.37 10.53
C ASP A 716 -1.41 -2.11 11.06
N LEU A 717 -2.04 -2.98 10.25
CA LEU A 717 -3.11 -3.86 10.73
C LEU A 717 -2.64 -4.77 11.88
N GLY A 718 -1.37 -5.14 11.91
CA GLY A 718 -0.77 -5.94 12.98
C GLY A 718 -1.01 -5.40 14.37
N HIS A 719 -0.93 -4.07 14.54
CA HIS A 719 -1.07 -3.43 15.85
C HIS A 719 -2.45 -2.82 16.10
N THR A 720 -3.24 -2.61 15.05
CA THR A 720 -4.51 -1.86 15.12
C THR A 720 -5.71 -2.79 14.92
N PHE A 721 -6.00 -3.22 13.69
CA PHE A 721 -7.23 -3.90 13.32
C PHE A 721 -6.97 -5.25 12.65
N ASN A 722 -7.72 -6.27 13.05
CA ASN A 722 -7.98 -7.47 12.28
C ASN A 722 -9.50 -7.67 12.18
N TYR A 723 -9.95 -8.80 11.65
CA TYR A 723 -11.36 -9.01 11.36
C TYR A 723 -12.26 -9.07 12.60
N ALA A 724 -11.76 -9.55 13.74
CA ALA A 724 -12.52 -9.40 14.98
C ALA A 724 -12.68 -7.94 15.41
N GLU A 725 -11.63 -7.12 15.28
CA GLU A 725 -11.69 -5.69 15.60
C GLU A 725 -12.61 -4.95 14.60
N MET A 726 -12.58 -5.30 13.31
CA MET A 726 -13.51 -4.74 12.31
C MET A 726 -14.97 -5.16 12.57
N ALA A 727 -15.22 -6.41 12.98
CA ALA A 727 -16.54 -6.84 13.43
C ALA A 727 -17.01 -6.09 14.68
N ALA A 728 -16.09 -5.75 15.59
CA ALA A 728 -16.37 -4.87 16.73
C ALA A 728 -16.83 -3.46 16.31
N LEU A 729 -16.31 -2.92 15.20
CA LEU A 729 -16.80 -1.65 14.61
C LEU A 729 -18.18 -1.77 13.97
N ILE A 730 -18.58 -2.98 13.56
CA ILE A 730 -19.90 -3.29 12.99
C ILE A 730 -20.94 -3.48 14.10
N CYS A 731 -20.56 -4.15 15.18
CA CYS A 731 -21.35 -4.33 16.41
C CYS A 731 -21.90 -2.97 16.90
N PRO A 732 -23.19 -2.87 17.28
CA PRO A 732 -24.14 -3.95 17.63
C PRO A 732 -25.02 -4.47 16.49
N ARG A 733 -24.72 -4.10 15.23
CA ARG A 733 -25.47 -4.57 14.06
C ARG A 733 -25.24 -6.06 13.81
N PRO A 734 -26.20 -6.79 13.22
CA PRO A 734 -26.02 -8.21 12.92
C PRO A 734 -24.83 -8.48 12.00
N PHE A 735 -24.03 -9.49 12.34
CA PHE A 735 -22.82 -9.87 11.61
C PHE A 735 -22.70 -11.38 11.48
N MET A 736 -22.46 -11.87 10.26
CA MET A 736 -22.34 -13.29 9.97
C MET A 736 -21.07 -13.64 9.18
N VAL A 737 -20.52 -14.82 9.46
CA VAL A 737 -19.44 -15.44 8.68
C VAL A 737 -19.95 -16.69 7.95
N GLU A 738 -19.56 -16.88 6.69
CA GLU A 738 -19.85 -18.10 5.92
C GLU A 738 -18.54 -18.74 5.45
N ARG A 739 -18.32 -20.02 5.80
CA ARG A 739 -17.02 -20.67 5.65
C ARG A 739 -17.14 -22.12 5.17
N GLY A 740 -16.53 -22.39 4.01
CA GLY A 740 -16.35 -23.75 3.48
C GLY A 740 -15.06 -24.39 3.97
N HIS A 741 -15.13 -25.65 4.44
CA HIS A 741 -13.96 -26.37 4.97
C HIS A 741 -12.80 -26.53 3.97
N ASN A 742 -13.09 -26.57 2.67
CA ASN A 742 -12.09 -26.73 1.60
C ASN A 742 -11.70 -25.39 0.94
N ASP A 743 -12.06 -24.26 1.55
CA ASP A 743 -11.63 -22.95 1.07
C ASP A 743 -10.15 -22.70 1.40
N GLY A 744 -9.33 -22.52 0.36
CA GLY A 744 -7.90 -22.25 0.49
C GLY A 744 -7.55 -20.82 0.94
N VAL A 745 -8.53 -19.94 1.11
CA VAL A 745 -8.29 -18.56 1.56
C VAL A 745 -7.89 -18.51 3.03
N GLY A 746 -8.52 -19.25 3.93
CA GLY A 746 -8.14 -19.32 5.34
C GLY A 746 -8.12 -20.75 5.87
N LEU A 747 -7.73 -20.95 7.12
CA LEU A 747 -7.90 -22.23 7.83
C LEU A 747 -9.10 -22.15 8.77
N ASP A 748 -9.78 -23.28 9.00
CA ASP A 748 -10.92 -23.33 9.92
C ASP A 748 -10.50 -22.87 11.32
N GLU A 749 -9.30 -23.24 11.75
CA GLU A 749 -8.73 -22.84 13.04
C GLU A 749 -8.52 -21.33 13.13
N TRP A 750 -8.10 -20.67 12.03
CA TRP A 750 -7.90 -19.22 12.01
C TRP A 750 -9.22 -18.46 11.98
N VAL A 751 -10.20 -18.98 11.23
CA VAL A 751 -11.56 -18.42 11.21
C VAL A 751 -12.19 -18.56 12.60
N ALA A 752 -12.10 -19.74 13.22
CA ALA A 752 -12.63 -19.99 14.56
C ALA A 752 -11.94 -19.14 15.62
N PHE A 753 -10.60 -19.00 15.54
CA PHE A 753 -9.82 -18.15 16.44
C PHE A 753 -10.30 -16.68 16.41
N GLU A 754 -10.47 -16.10 15.23
CA GLU A 754 -10.98 -14.74 15.10
C GLU A 754 -12.47 -14.62 15.50
N TYR A 755 -13.31 -15.57 15.07
CA TYR A 755 -14.75 -15.52 15.31
C TYR A 755 -15.10 -15.71 16.78
N ALA A 756 -14.30 -16.47 17.54
CA ALA A 756 -14.49 -16.61 18.99
C ALA A 756 -14.45 -15.26 19.72
N LYS A 757 -13.61 -14.31 19.27
CA LYS A 757 -13.56 -12.95 19.83
C LYS A 757 -14.85 -12.16 19.54
N VAL A 758 -15.38 -12.29 18.31
CA VAL A 758 -16.64 -11.65 17.89
C VAL A 758 -17.81 -12.20 18.68
N ARG A 759 -17.97 -13.52 18.74
CA ARG A 759 -19.05 -14.17 19.49
C ARG A 759 -19.05 -13.76 20.96
N ARG A 760 -17.86 -13.73 21.59
CA ARG A 760 -17.71 -13.28 22.98
C ARG A 760 -18.17 -11.84 23.19
N LEU A 761 -17.84 -10.93 22.26
CA LEU A 761 -18.32 -9.55 22.33
C LEU A 761 -19.85 -9.48 22.32
N TYR A 762 -20.49 -10.14 21.34
CA TYR A 762 -21.94 -10.11 21.21
C TYR A 762 -22.63 -10.76 22.41
N ASP A 763 -22.04 -11.82 22.99
CA ASP A 763 -22.51 -12.47 24.20
C ASP A 763 -22.44 -11.55 25.43
N TYR A 764 -21.30 -10.87 25.65
CA TYR A 764 -21.16 -9.90 26.74
C TYR A 764 -22.10 -8.70 26.63
N LEU A 765 -22.56 -8.37 25.42
CA LEU A 765 -23.55 -7.33 25.18
C LEU A 765 -25.00 -7.85 25.21
N GLY A 766 -25.23 -9.14 25.45
CA GLY A 766 -26.55 -9.75 25.51
C GLY A 766 -27.27 -9.84 24.16
N ILE A 767 -26.53 -9.84 23.05
CA ILE A 767 -27.03 -9.83 21.66
C ILE A 767 -26.44 -10.97 20.82
N VAL A 768 -26.16 -12.11 21.45
CA VAL A 768 -25.53 -13.28 20.79
C VAL A 768 -26.32 -13.79 19.59
N ASP A 769 -27.64 -13.59 19.57
CA ASP A 769 -28.56 -13.91 18.47
C ASP A 769 -28.34 -13.04 17.21
N ARG A 770 -27.55 -11.97 17.31
CA ARG A 770 -27.17 -11.11 16.17
C ARG A 770 -25.86 -11.51 15.50
N THR A 771 -25.19 -12.56 15.95
CA THR A 771 -24.00 -13.06 15.26
C THR A 771 -23.99 -14.57 15.10
N GLU A 772 -23.62 -15.01 13.90
CA GLU A 772 -23.58 -16.44 13.55
C GLU A 772 -22.41 -16.76 12.63
N ILE A 773 -22.02 -18.03 12.60
CA ILE A 773 -21.09 -18.57 11.61
C ILE A 773 -21.67 -19.85 11.01
N GLU A 774 -21.66 -19.94 9.68
CA GLU A 774 -21.99 -21.16 8.94
C GLU A 774 -20.72 -21.87 8.50
N TRP A 775 -20.55 -23.10 8.98
CA TRP A 775 -19.54 -24.04 8.51
C TRP A 775 -20.21 -25.06 7.59
N PHE A 776 -19.63 -25.29 6.42
CA PHE A 776 -20.17 -26.28 5.48
C PHE A 776 -19.06 -27.04 4.74
N ASN A 777 -19.39 -28.25 4.32
CA ASN A 777 -18.53 -29.03 3.45
C ASN A 777 -18.57 -28.47 2.03
N GLY A 778 -17.62 -27.60 1.70
CA GLY A 778 -17.53 -27.01 0.38
C GLY A 778 -16.25 -26.22 0.16
N PRO A 779 -16.00 -25.80 -1.09
CA PRO A 779 -14.83 -25.02 -1.48
C PRO A 779 -15.05 -23.53 -1.17
N HIS A 780 -14.23 -22.68 -1.79
CA HIS A 780 -14.43 -21.24 -1.89
C HIS A 780 -15.70 -20.91 -2.71
N THR A 781 -16.86 -20.75 -2.06
CA THR A 781 -18.17 -20.53 -2.69
C THR A 781 -19.20 -19.97 -1.71
N ILE A 782 -20.23 -19.30 -2.22
CA ILE A 782 -21.48 -19.02 -1.50
C ILE A 782 -22.20 -20.33 -1.20
N ASN A 783 -22.54 -20.59 0.07
CA ASN A 783 -23.44 -21.70 0.40
C ASN A 783 -24.90 -21.28 0.24
N GLY A 784 -25.25 -20.09 0.75
CA GLY A 784 -26.59 -19.52 0.55
C GLY A 784 -27.68 -20.26 1.30
N GLN A 785 -27.39 -20.89 2.45
CA GLN A 785 -28.40 -21.57 3.26
C GLN A 785 -28.66 -20.79 4.55
N ALA A 786 -27.73 -20.84 5.51
CA ALA A 786 -27.88 -20.06 6.74
C ALA A 786 -27.78 -18.56 6.47
N THR A 787 -26.98 -18.14 5.48
CA THR A 787 -26.87 -16.73 5.08
C THR A 787 -28.19 -16.15 4.56
N TYR A 788 -29.00 -16.92 3.83
CA TYR A 788 -30.33 -16.46 3.41
C TYR A 788 -31.31 -16.36 4.58
N LYS A 789 -31.31 -17.35 5.49
CA LYS A 789 -32.13 -17.30 6.72
C LYS A 789 -31.77 -16.10 7.60
N PHE A 790 -30.47 -15.83 7.73
CA PHE A 790 -29.94 -14.67 8.44
C PHE A 790 -30.47 -13.35 7.86
N LEU A 791 -30.46 -13.20 6.53
CA LEU A 791 -31.01 -12.04 5.84
C LEU A 791 -32.52 -11.89 6.08
N HIS A 792 -33.30 -12.97 5.92
CA HIS A 792 -34.74 -12.95 6.17
C HIS A 792 -35.08 -12.54 7.62
N ARG A 793 -34.35 -13.07 8.61
CA ARG A 793 -34.53 -12.73 10.02
C ARG A 793 -34.16 -11.29 10.34
N HIS A 794 -32.96 -10.84 9.94
CA HIS A 794 -32.44 -9.54 10.40
C HIS A 794 -32.84 -8.36 9.51
N LEU A 795 -33.31 -8.60 8.29
CA LEU A 795 -33.94 -7.58 7.45
C LEU A 795 -35.48 -7.67 7.49
N ASP A 796 -36.04 -8.44 8.43
CA ASP A 796 -37.48 -8.58 8.65
C ASP A 796 -38.26 -8.80 7.34
N TRP A 797 -37.92 -9.88 6.64
CA TRP A 797 -38.53 -10.26 5.37
C TRP A 797 -38.92 -11.74 5.39
N PRO A 798 -40.18 -12.10 5.07
CA PRO A 798 -40.64 -13.48 5.17
C PRO A 798 -39.83 -14.41 4.26
N GLU A 799 -39.51 -15.61 4.76
CA GLU A 799 -38.93 -16.66 3.93
C GLU A 799 -39.94 -17.13 2.87
N PRO A 800 -39.49 -17.48 1.65
CA PRO A 800 -40.35 -18.11 0.66
C PRO A 800 -40.91 -19.42 1.23
N LYS A 801 -42.21 -19.65 1.02
CA LYS A 801 -42.90 -20.87 1.43
C LYS A 801 -42.53 -22.08 0.58
#